data_AF-A0A916Q202-F1
#
_entry.id   AF-A0A916Q202-F1
#
_cell.length_a   1.000
_cell.length_b   1.000
_cell.length_c   1.000
_cell.angle_alpha   90.00
_cell.angle_beta   90.00
_cell.angle_gamma   90.00
#
_symmetry.space_group_name_H-M   'P 1'
#
loop_
_entity.id
_entity.type
_entity.pdbx_description
1 polymer ?
#
loop_
_entity_poly.entity_id
_entity_poly.type
_entity_poly.pdbx_seq_one_letter_code
_entity_poly.pdbx_strand_id
1 'polypeptide(L)'
;MPESQFRKAIEQSSAVIAHCGEGTALLLEDFDKPYILVPRTSKFHEHVDNHQLEMADDLENQGVLIARSPADLAKFLKLITISRKALNFAEDKQLCDYLNDRYPSQDYAKLMLVCSSGGHFKGLQGLSQYWQTYSQRTWITFKTGTTATELTKEKAYWAHSPTNRNIPNLVRNLLLAIRLLRKERPALVLSTGAGVSVPFLVAAKYLCKSKIIFVESKTRIRDLSLSARLLRTLKALDLLIVRAEEIAHLYPEAVFIPMGSDHESVKFGLQDVQIASFHDTVLISTPKNIFNTEARKLKDDFRQLCEEEDSFRKIIIDMSKTNYIDSSGIGALVSCLKVIREMDSKSDKPEPTELVLWSVNVQVLAVLKMTNLDEIFHIEPATRTNRFPNQKNSRSPQSKSHRIATNFHRIYQALINIPVICAIAYVMYFFYPAIEIDPIVPVHPSVRSFPKRLMDIVGSLIGLSITALLFVPIAIAIKLESQGSILFKQKRAGLMSKPFGIWKFRSMVKNAAILKQKVTNEIADSMDGQSTNGDNGKFFKNNNDPRITKVGKFLRKTSFDEFPQFWNILTGDMSLIGTRPPTFGEVGLYELENEYTDEKMTEWSRLDVKPGLSGVWQVSGRSTVRSFEEVMIFDLTYKRNWSLRYDLWLIWRTIAVLFERNNGAV
;
A
#
# COMPACT_ATOMS: atom_id res chain seq x y z
N MET A 1 21.52 -14.79 -21.38
CA MET A 1 22.62 -15.44 -20.62
C MET A 1 22.39 -16.94 -20.69
N PRO A 2 23.41 -17.76 -21.02
CA PRO A 2 23.32 -19.22 -20.92
C PRO A 2 22.95 -19.64 -19.49
N GLU A 3 22.15 -20.70 -19.32
CA GLU A 3 21.64 -21.12 -18.00
C GLU A 3 22.78 -21.41 -17.01
N SER A 4 23.85 -22.07 -17.45
CA SER A 4 25.03 -22.36 -16.62
C SER A 4 25.71 -21.09 -16.08
N GLN A 5 25.79 -20.04 -16.89
CA GLN A 5 26.33 -18.74 -16.48
C GLN A 5 25.40 -18.04 -15.50
N PHE A 6 24.08 -18.10 -15.72
CA PHE A 6 23.08 -17.48 -14.84
C PHE A 6 23.06 -18.12 -13.45
N ARG A 7 23.13 -19.45 -13.39
CA ARG A 7 23.26 -20.22 -12.13
C ARG A 7 24.51 -19.83 -11.36
N LYS A 8 25.66 -19.75 -12.05
CA LYS A 8 26.93 -19.31 -11.43
C LYS A 8 26.87 -17.89 -10.87
N ALA A 9 26.12 -16.99 -11.51
CA ALA A 9 25.93 -15.63 -11.01
C ALA A 9 25.04 -15.59 -9.75
N ILE A 10 24.01 -16.44 -9.67
CA ILE A 10 23.19 -16.59 -8.45
C ILE A 10 24.05 -17.14 -7.31
N GLU A 11 24.84 -18.18 -7.57
CA GLU A 11 25.76 -18.76 -6.57
C GLU A 11 26.77 -17.76 -6.02
N GLN A 12 27.25 -16.83 -6.85
CA GLN A 12 28.19 -15.78 -6.45
C GLN A 12 27.54 -14.57 -5.77
N SER A 13 26.21 -14.48 -5.79
CA SER A 13 25.48 -13.35 -5.20
C SER A 13 25.28 -13.51 -3.68
N SER A 14 25.30 -12.37 -2.97
CA SER A 14 24.97 -12.30 -1.53
C SER A 14 23.46 -12.23 -1.28
N ALA A 15 22.71 -11.68 -2.23
CA ALA A 15 21.26 -11.67 -2.26
C ALA A 15 20.77 -11.48 -3.70
N VAL A 16 19.58 -12.00 -4.02
CA VAL A 16 18.97 -11.88 -5.35
C VAL A 16 17.69 -11.05 -5.28
N ILE A 17 17.62 -9.97 -6.06
CA ILE A 17 16.38 -9.22 -6.25
C ILE A 17 15.81 -9.64 -7.59
N ALA A 18 14.58 -10.12 -7.61
CA ALA A 18 13.96 -10.58 -8.84
C ALA A 18 12.49 -10.23 -8.91
N HIS A 19 11.90 -10.23 -10.11
CA HIS A 19 10.47 -10.01 -10.23
C HIS A 19 9.68 -11.17 -9.62
N CYS A 20 8.51 -10.85 -9.05
CA CYS A 20 7.58 -11.84 -8.56
C CYS A 20 7.20 -12.78 -9.71
N GLY A 21 7.72 -14.00 -9.62
CA GLY A 21 7.61 -15.06 -10.59
C GLY A 21 7.68 -16.36 -9.83
N GLU A 22 6.70 -17.23 -10.01
CA GLU A 22 6.70 -18.52 -9.33
C GLU A 22 7.93 -19.35 -9.66
N GLY A 23 8.31 -19.40 -10.94
CA GLY A 23 9.54 -20.03 -11.41
C GLY A 23 10.82 -19.37 -10.85
N THR A 24 10.72 -18.10 -10.47
CA THR A 24 11.82 -17.35 -9.84
C THR A 24 11.94 -17.70 -8.36
N ALA A 25 10.82 -17.75 -7.62
CA ALA A 25 10.76 -18.12 -6.20
C ALA A 25 11.35 -19.52 -5.97
N LEU A 26 10.71 -20.55 -6.54
CA LEU A 26 11.38 -21.23 -7.65
C LEU A 26 12.82 -21.70 -7.52
N LEU A 27 13.49 -21.31 -8.59
CA LEU A 27 14.91 -21.38 -8.79
C LEU A 27 15.70 -20.84 -7.59
N LEU A 28 15.25 -19.77 -6.93
CA LEU A 28 16.01 -19.14 -5.84
C LEU A 28 15.96 -19.96 -4.54
N GLU A 29 14.89 -20.73 -4.31
CA GLU A 29 14.84 -21.76 -3.26
C GLU A 29 15.90 -22.86 -3.51
N ASP A 30 16.05 -23.33 -4.76
CA ASP A 30 17.05 -24.36 -5.11
C ASP A 30 18.51 -23.94 -4.82
N PHE A 31 18.78 -22.62 -4.82
CA PHE A 31 20.11 -22.07 -4.59
C PHE A 31 20.40 -21.70 -3.12
N ASP A 32 19.41 -21.79 -2.23
CA ASP A 32 19.51 -21.38 -0.83
C ASP A 32 20.11 -19.96 -0.67
N LYS A 33 19.74 -19.04 -1.58
CA LYS A 33 20.22 -17.65 -1.57
C LYS A 33 19.16 -16.72 -1.00
N PRO A 34 19.52 -15.70 -0.20
CA PRO A 34 18.55 -14.71 0.23
C PRO A 34 17.97 -13.99 -0.99
N TYR A 35 16.65 -13.89 -1.08
CA TYR A 35 16.03 -13.21 -2.20
C TYR A 35 14.85 -12.32 -1.80
N ILE A 36 14.62 -11.31 -2.63
CA ILE A 36 13.48 -10.38 -2.51
C ILE A 36 12.75 -10.42 -3.83
N LEU A 37 11.44 -10.72 -3.78
CA LEU A 37 10.61 -10.68 -4.98
C LEU A 37 9.90 -9.34 -5.10
N VAL A 38 9.87 -8.78 -6.30
CA VAL A 38 9.26 -7.49 -6.61
C VAL A 38 8.13 -7.70 -7.61
N PRO A 39 6.84 -7.57 -7.22
CA PRO A 39 5.76 -7.68 -8.19
C PRO A 39 5.80 -6.51 -9.17
N ARG A 40 5.40 -6.77 -10.42
CA ARG A 40 5.26 -5.70 -11.40
C ARG A 40 4.09 -4.81 -11.04
N THR A 41 4.24 -3.50 -11.23
CA THR A 41 3.18 -2.55 -10.90
C THR A 41 2.91 -1.57 -12.03
N SER A 42 1.62 -1.26 -12.24
CA SER A 42 1.17 -0.33 -13.28
C SER A 42 1.60 1.10 -12.96
N LYS A 43 1.90 1.36 -11.68
CA LYS A 43 2.48 2.58 -11.14
C LYS A 43 3.82 2.97 -11.79
N PHE A 44 4.57 2.00 -12.31
CA PHE A 44 5.86 2.23 -13.00
C PHE A 44 5.80 1.97 -14.50
N HIS A 45 4.61 1.98 -15.10
CA HIS A 45 4.38 1.68 -16.53
C HIS A 45 4.82 0.27 -16.96
N GLU A 46 4.91 -0.67 -16.02
CA GLU A 46 5.23 -2.06 -16.30
C GLU A 46 3.98 -2.82 -16.77
N HIS A 47 4.16 -3.85 -17.62
CA HIS A 47 3.06 -4.75 -17.96
C HIS A 47 2.70 -5.60 -16.74
N VAL A 48 1.50 -5.37 -16.20
CA VAL A 48 0.96 -6.08 -15.03
C VAL A 48 -0.10 -7.08 -15.48
N ASP A 49 0.15 -8.36 -15.23
CA ASP A 49 -0.90 -9.38 -15.21
C ASP A 49 -1.39 -9.51 -13.76
N ASN A 50 -2.72 -9.50 -13.55
CA ASN A 50 -3.32 -9.64 -12.21
C ASN A 50 -2.77 -10.84 -11.42
N HIS A 51 -2.42 -11.92 -12.12
CA HIS A 51 -1.78 -13.12 -11.59
C HIS A 51 -0.47 -12.85 -10.83
N GLN A 52 0.32 -11.85 -11.23
CA GLN A 52 1.58 -11.54 -10.55
C GLN A 52 1.38 -10.87 -9.18
N LEU A 53 0.29 -10.11 -9.03
CA LEU A 53 -0.05 -9.50 -7.75
C LEU A 53 -0.70 -10.52 -6.81
N GLU A 54 -1.57 -11.38 -7.35
CA GLU A 54 -2.16 -12.49 -6.61
C GLU A 54 -1.09 -13.46 -6.08
N MET A 55 -0.12 -13.84 -6.93
CA MET A 55 1.01 -14.69 -6.54
C MET A 55 1.95 -14.02 -5.54
N ALA A 56 2.07 -12.69 -5.58
CA ALA A 56 2.80 -11.95 -4.58
C ALA A 56 2.10 -12.04 -3.21
N ASP A 57 0.76 -12.01 -3.17
CA ASP A 57 -0.01 -12.20 -1.94
C ASP A 57 0.20 -13.63 -1.38
N ASP A 58 0.19 -14.66 -2.23
CA ASP A 58 0.35 -16.05 -1.79
C ASP A 58 1.75 -16.38 -1.28
N LEU A 59 2.79 -15.91 -1.96
CA LEU A 59 4.18 -16.11 -1.52
C LEU A 59 4.45 -15.35 -0.22
N GLU A 60 3.86 -14.17 -0.05
CA GLU A 60 3.91 -13.41 1.21
C GLU A 60 3.22 -14.18 2.36
N ASN A 61 2.07 -14.80 2.11
CA ASN A 61 1.39 -15.68 3.08
C ASN A 61 2.22 -16.93 3.45
N GLN A 62 3.16 -17.34 2.59
CA GLN A 62 4.10 -18.45 2.85
C GLN A 62 5.40 -17.99 3.52
N GLY A 63 5.53 -16.70 3.85
CA GLY A 63 6.70 -16.13 4.53
C GLY A 63 7.80 -15.62 3.60
N VAL A 64 7.56 -15.54 2.28
CA VAL A 64 8.53 -14.99 1.32
C VAL A 64 8.51 -13.45 1.34
N LEU A 65 9.70 -12.83 1.30
CA LEU A 65 9.82 -11.37 1.31
C LEU A 65 9.44 -10.75 -0.05
N ILE A 66 8.30 -10.05 -0.09
CA ILE A 66 7.75 -9.40 -1.30
C ILE A 66 7.84 -7.88 -1.22
N ALA A 67 8.80 -7.28 -1.94
CA ALA A 67 8.96 -5.82 -2.00
C ALA A 67 7.97 -5.16 -2.97
N ARG A 68 6.87 -4.62 -2.45
CA ARG A 68 5.82 -3.94 -3.24
C ARG A 68 6.08 -2.45 -3.48
N SER A 69 7.10 -1.89 -2.82
CA SER A 69 7.52 -0.51 -2.97
C SER A 69 9.06 -0.36 -2.87
N PRO A 70 9.63 0.75 -3.34
CA PRO A 70 11.05 1.05 -3.13
C PRO A 70 11.44 1.08 -1.64
N ALA A 71 10.49 1.43 -0.75
CA ALA A 71 10.71 1.40 0.69
C ALA A 71 10.77 -0.04 1.24
N ASP A 72 9.90 -0.94 0.77
CA ASP A 72 9.92 -2.36 1.14
C ASP A 72 11.22 -3.01 0.66
N LEU A 73 11.67 -2.70 -0.57
CA LEU A 73 12.93 -3.19 -1.11
C LEU A 73 14.11 -2.73 -0.25
N ALA A 74 14.16 -1.45 0.12
CA ALA A 74 15.19 -0.91 1.00
C ALA A 74 15.12 -1.50 2.43
N LYS A 75 13.92 -1.86 2.92
CA LYS A 75 13.71 -2.51 4.22
C LYS A 75 14.16 -3.96 4.21
N PHE A 76 13.79 -4.74 3.19
CA PHE A 76 14.19 -6.15 3.08
C PHE A 76 15.67 -6.33 2.78
N LEU A 77 16.29 -5.43 2.01
CA LEU A 77 17.74 -5.42 1.83
C LEU A 77 18.51 -5.20 3.14
N LYS A 78 17.90 -4.53 4.12
CA LYS A 78 18.46 -4.37 5.48
C LYS A 78 18.17 -5.55 6.39
N LEU A 79 17.11 -6.33 6.13
CA LEU A 79 16.65 -7.46 6.96
C LEU A 79 17.32 -8.81 6.60
N ILE A 80 17.90 -8.93 5.41
CA ILE A 80 18.44 -10.19 4.84
C ILE A 80 19.64 -10.80 5.62
N THR A 81 20.04 -10.24 6.76
CA THR A 81 21.10 -10.78 7.61
C THR A 81 20.64 -11.86 8.61
N ILE A 82 19.43 -12.42 8.49
CA ILE A 82 18.95 -13.47 9.40
C ILE A 82 18.39 -14.64 8.59
N SER A 83 19.13 -15.75 8.66
CA SER A 83 18.89 -17.03 7.99
C SER A 83 17.65 -17.74 8.56
N ARG A 84 16.88 -18.43 7.69
CA ARG A 84 16.12 -19.62 8.12
C ARG A 84 15.83 -20.66 7.03
N LYS A 85 15.83 -21.88 7.55
CA LYS A 85 15.45 -23.24 7.11
C LYS A 85 14.37 -23.34 6.02
N ALA A 86 14.59 -24.32 5.13
CA ALA A 86 13.69 -24.80 4.09
C ALA A 86 12.26 -25.08 4.59
N LEU A 87 11.25 -24.54 3.89
CA LEU A 87 9.86 -25.00 3.98
C LEU A 87 9.77 -26.41 3.41
N ASN A 88 9.44 -27.39 4.25
CA ASN A 88 8.87 -28.65 3.76
C ASN A 88 7.40 -28.38 3.40
N PHE A 89 7.08 -28.49 2.11
CA PHE A 89 5.71 -28.29 1.60
C PHE A 89 4.79 -29.41 2.08
N ALA A 90 3.70 -29.06 2.77
CA ALA A 90 2.69 -29.98 3.27
C ALA A 90 2.00 -30.76 2.13
N GLU A 91 1.94 -32.09 2.27
CA GLU A 91 1.25 -33.00 1.36
C GLU A 91 -0.27 -32.75 1.40
N ASP A 92 -0.95 -32.72 0.25
CA ASP A 92 -2.39 -32.42 0.16
C ASP A 92 -3.23 -33.68 0.43
N LYS A 93 -3.04 -34.27 1.63
CA LYS A 93 -3.54 -35.59 2.01
C LYS A 93 -5.05 -35.74 1.81
N GLN A 94 -5.83 -34.73 2.19
CA GLN A 94 -7.29 -34.74 2.00
C GLN A 94 -7.71 -34.86 0.54
N LEU A 95 -7.03 -34.16 -0.38
CA LEU A 95 -7.33 -34.31 -1.80
C LEU A 95 -6.86 -35.68 -2.31
N CYS A 96 -5.70 -36.16 -1.87
CA CYS A 96 -5.23 -37.50 -2.23
C CYS A 96 -6.21 -38.59 -1.79
N ASP A 97 -6.71 -38.54 -0.56
CA ASP A 97 -7.68 -39.50 -0.02
C ASP A 97 -9.00 -39.47 -0.80
N TYR A 98 -9.52 -38.26 -1.09
CA TYR A 98 -10.72 -38.10 -1.89
C TYR A 98 -10.58 -38.66 -3.30
N LEU A 99 -9.44 -38.40 -3.94
CA LEU A 99 -9.15 -38.90 -5.28
C LEU A 99 -8.95 -40.42 -5.28
N ASN A 100 -8.34 -40.99 -4.24
CA ASN A 100 -8.17 -42.44 -4.08
C ASN A 100 -9.52 -43.15 -3.91
N ASP A 101 -10.44 -42.58 -3.13
CA ASP A 101 -11.78 -43.14 -2.92
C ASP A 101 -12.62 -43.09 -4.21
N ARG A 102 -12.62 -41.95 -4.91
CA ARG A 102 -13.48 -41.75 -6.08
C ARG A 102 -12.90 -42.28 -7.39
N TYR A 103 -11.58 -42.31 -7.51
CA TYR A 103 -10.84 -42.73 -8.70
C TYR A 103 -9.61 -43.57 -8.29
N PRO A 104 -9.82 -44.81 -7.81
CA PRO A 104 -8.73 -45.68 -7.39
C PRO A 104 -7.91 -46.17 -8.59
N SER A 105 -6.61 -46.39 -8.39
CA SER A 105 -5.71 -46.86 -9.45
C SER A 105 -6.06 -48.25 -10.01
N GLN A 106 -6.82 -49.04 -9.26
CA GLN A 106 -7.32 -50.36 -9.67
C GLN A 106 -8.33 -50.27 -10.82
N ASP A 107 -9.19 -49.24 -10.83
CA ASP A 107 -10.22 -49.03 -11.85
C ASP A 107 -9.70 -48.20 -13.03
N TYR A 108 -8.66 -47.40 -12.81
CA TYR A 108 -8.10 -46.47 -13.78
C TYR A 108 -6.63 -46.77 -14.07
N ALA A 109 -6.35 -47.83 -14.83
CA ALA A 109 -4.96 -48.31 -15.03
C ALA A 109 -3.96 -47.27 -15.58
N LYS A 110 -4.41 -46.23 -16.31
CA LYS A 110 -3.55 -45.23 -16.96
C LYS A 110 -3.94 -43.80 -16.59
N LEU A 111 -3.01 -43.09 -15.96
CA LEU A 111 -3.16 -41.69 -15.56
C LEU A 111 -2.36 -40.76 -16.48
N MET A 112 -3.00 -39.67 -16.92
CA MET A 112 -2.32 -38.57 -17.61
C MET A 112 -2.40 -37.29 -16.79
N LEU A 113 -1.24 -36.69 -16.53
CA LEU A 113 -1.07 -35.49 -15.73
C LEU A 113 -0.75 -34.33 -16.68
N VAL A 114 -1.61 -33.30 -16.71
CA VAL A 114 -1.47 -32.17 -17.63
C VAL A 114 -1.41 -30.85 -16.87
N CYS A 115 -0.31 -30.12 -17.00
CA CYS A 115 -0.13 -28.82 -16.36
C CYS A 115 0.75 -27.91 -17.21
N SER A 116 0.82 -26.62 -16.86
CA SER A 116 1.96 -25.80 -17.28
C SER A 116 3.12 -26.00 -16.30
N SER A 117 4.31 -25.49 -16.63
CA SER A 117 5.40 -25.34 -15.67
C SER A 117 5.01 -24.41 -14.51
N GLY A 118 5.81 -24.40 -13.43
CA GLY A 118 5.55 -23.57 -12.24
C GLY A 118 4.55 -24.23 -11.30
N GLY A 119 3.50 -23.51 -10.91
CA GLY A 119 2.62 -23.85 -9.80
C GLY A 119 1.62 -24.91 -10.09
N HIS A 120 1.16 -24.95 -11.34
CA HIS A 120 0.37 -26.06 -11.81
C HIS A 120 1.18 -27.37 -11.76
N PHE A 121 2.48 -27.32 -12.08
CA PHE A 121 3.37 -28.47 -11.95
C PHE A 121 3.61 -28.86 -10.49
N LYS A 122 3.99 -27.91 -9.62
CA LYS A 122 4.10 -28.13 -8.17
C LYS A 122 2.82 -28.66 -7.53
N GLY A 123 1.67 -28.11 -7.91
CA GLY A 123 0.37 -28.52 -7.39
C GLY A 123 0.03 -29.98 -7.74
N LEU A 124 0.49 -30.47 -8.89
CA LEU A 124 0.42 -31.90 -9.20
C LEU A 124 1.49 -32.70 -8.44
N GLN A 125 2.70 -32.18 -8.24
CA GLN A 125 3.72 -32.85 -7.43
C GLN A 125 3.26 -33.03 -5.97
N GLY A 126 2.55 -32.06 -5.40
CA GLY A 126 1.94 -32.17 -4.06
C GLY A 126 0.86 -33.24 -3.92
N LEU A 127 0.45 -33.86 -5.03
CA LEU A 127 -0.45 -35.02 -5.07
C LEU A 127 0.32 -36.34 -5.30
N SER A 128 1.60 -36.37 -4.95
CA SER A 128 2.48 -37.55 -5.09
C SER A 128 1.88 -38.81 -4.52
N GLN A 129 1.31 -38.74 -3.32
CA GLN A 129 0.64 -39.87 -2.68
C GLN A 129 -0.51 -40.44 -3.51
N TYR A 130 -1.17 -39.64 -4.35
CA TYR A 130 -2.21 -40.12 -5.25
C TYR A 130 -1.63 -40.67 -6.55
N TRP A 131 -0.86 -39.88 -7.30
CA TRP A 131 -0.43 -40.30 -8.64
C TRP A 131 0.68 -41.36 -8.63
N GLN A 132 1.42 -41.53 -7.53
CA GLN A 132 2.39 -42.63 -7.40
C GLN A 132 1.72 -44.01 -7.28
N THR A 133 0.45 -44.07 -6.87
CA THR A 133 -0.32 -45.34 -6.85
C THR A 133 -0.58 -45.91 -8.24
N TYR A 134 -0.38 -45.11 -9.29
CA TYR A 134 -0.55 -45.50 -10.68
C TYR A 134 0.78 -45.98 -11.28
N SER A 135 0.80 -47.24 -11.72
CA SER A 135 1.97 -47.83 -12.38
C SER A 135 2.24 -47.24 -13.78
N GLN A 136 1.18 -46.84 -14.50
CA GLN A 136 1.28 -46.20 -15.81
C GLN A 136 0.81 -44.76 -15.74
N ARG A 137 1.77 -43.85 -15.66
CA ARG A 137 1.54 -42.40 -15.63
C ARG A 137 2.31 -41.67 -16.73
N THR A 138 1.67 -40.65 -17.29
CA THR A 138 2.26 -39.82 -18.35
C THR A 138 2.08 -38.35 -18.01
N TRP A 139 3.16 -37.58 -18.12
CA TRP A 139 3.18 -36.14 -17.86
C TRP A 139 3.16 -35.33 -19.15
N ILE A 140 2.41 -34.23 -19.14
CA ILE A 140 2.39 -33.22 -20.20
C ILE A 140 2.60 -31.86 -19.55
N THR A 141 3.74 -31.23 -19.83
CA THR A 141 4.09 -29.90 -19.31
C THR A 141 5.05 -29.16 -20.25
N PHE A 142 5.45 -27.94 -19.91
CA PHE A 142 6.46 -27.20 -20.66
C PHE A 142 7.86 -27.64 -20.25
N LYS A 143 8.78 -27.75 -21.24
CA LYS A 143 10.17 -28.10 -20.96
C LYS A 143 10.90 -26.93 -20.32
N THR A 144 11.22 -27.06 -19.03
CA THR A 144 12.02 -26.11 -18.23
C THR A 144 13.12 -26.88 -17.50
N GLY A 145 14.13 -26.20 -16.95
CA GLY A 145 15.17 -26.85 -16.13
C GLY A 145 14.57 -27.70 -15.00
N THR A 146 13.64 -27.13 -14.22
CA THR A 146 12.97 -27.81 -13.10
C THR A 146 12.17 -29.04 -13.56
N THR A 147 11.27 -28.87 -14.53
CA THR A 147 10.42 -29.98 -15.02
C THR A 147 11.23 -31.08 -15.69
N ALA A 148 12.34 -30.74 -16.37
CA ALA A 148 13.23 -31.72 -16.97
C ALA A 148 13.98 -32.55 -15.92
N THR A 149 14.43 -31.94 -14.83
CA THR A 149 15.12 -32.62 -13.72
C THR A 149 14.17 -33.50 -12.90
N GLU A 150 13.01 -32.95 -12.52
CA GLU A 150 12.01 -33.62 -11.69
C GLU A 150 11.34 -34.80 -12.39
N LEU A 151 11.13 -34.71 -13.72
CA LEU A 151 10.50 -35.77 -14.51
C LEU A 151 11.51 -36.73 -15.16
N THR A 152 12.77 -36.75 -14.74
CA THR A 152 13.80 -37.65 -15.31
C THR A 152 13.42 -39.12 -15.23
N LYS A 153 12.72 -39.53 -14.17
CA LYS A 153 12.27 -40.92 -13.93
C LYS A 153 10.85 -41.17 -14.45
N GLU A 154 10.22 -40.17 -15.05
CA GLU A 154 8.81 -40.19 -15.44
C GLU A 154 8.64 -40.12 -16.96
N LYS A 155 7.53 -40.66 -17.47
CA LYS A 155 7.22 -40.56 -18.89
C LYS A 155 6.63 -39.19 -19.22
N ALA A 156 7.47 -38.26 -19.68
CA ALA A 156 7.07 -36.87 -19.95
C ALA A 156 7.04 -36.49 -21.44
N TYR A 157 6.03 -35.69 -21.82
CA TYR A 157 5.90 -35.06 -23.13
C TYR A 157 5.85 -33.54 -22.98
N TRP A 158 6.48 -32.85 -23.93
CA TRP A 158 6.69 -31.40 -23.86
C TRP A 158 5.69 -30.65 -24.73
N ALA A 159 4.85 -29.82 -24.11
CA ALA A 159 3.93 -28.93 -24.79
C ALA A 159 4.64 -27.64 -25.30
N HIS A 160 4.05 -26.99 -26.30
CA HIS A 160 4.56 -25.77 -26.90
C HIS A 160 4.10 -24.55 -26.09
N SER A 161 5.06 -23.71 -25.68
CA SER A 161 4.82 -22.47 -24.93
C SER A 161 5.22 -21.24 -25.76
N PRO A 162 4.61 -20.06 -25.57
CA PRO A 162 3.40 -19.79 -24.78
C PRO A 162 2.14 -20.28 -25.51
N THR A 163 1.15 -20.77 -24.76
CA THR A 163 -0.16 -21.20 -25.32
C THR A 163 -1.21 -20.09 -25.23
N ASN A 164 -1.13 -19.23 -24.21
CA ASN A 164 -2.06 -18.11 -24.05
C ASN A 164 -1.77 -17.03 -25.10
N ARG A 165 -2.80 -16.55 -25.78
CA ARG A 165 -2.72 -15.49 -26.81
C ARG A 165 -1.81 -15.84 -28.01
N ASN A 166 -1.47 -17.12 -28.21
CA ASN A 166 -0.65 -17.60 -29.32
C ASN A 166 -1.36 -18.76 -30.05
N ILE A 167 -2.13 -18.41 -31.09
CA ILE A 167 -2.95 -19.34 -31.87
C ILE A 167 -2.10 -20.47 -32.50
N PRO A 168 -0.92 -20.20 -33.12
CA PRO A 168 -0.07 -21.25 -33.67
C PRO A 168 0.30 -22.34 -32.65
N ASN A 169 0.70 -21.96 -31.44
CA ASN A 169 1.06 -22.92 -30.40
C ASN A 169 -0.15 -23.67 -29.84
N LEU A 170 -1.32 -23.04 -29.78
CA LEU A 170 -2.57 -23.73 -29.44
C LEU A 170 -2.88 -24.87 -30.43
N VAL A 171 -2.75 -24.60 -31.73
CA VAL A 171 -2.94 -25.62 -32.78
C VAL A 171 -1.89 -26.73 -32.69
N ARG A 172 -0.61 -26.38 -32.46
CA ARG A 172 0.46 -27.38 -32.26
C ARG A 172 0.19 -28.27 -31.05
N ASN A 173 -0.30 -27.70 -29.95
CA ASN A 173 -0.67 -28.46 -28.76
C ASN A 173 -1.91 -29.34 -28.97
N LEU A 174 -2.87 -28.90 -29.78
CA LEU A 174 -4.01 -29.74 -30.18
C LEU A 174 -3.55 -30.95 -31.03
N LEU A 175 -2.66 -30.74 -32.00
CA LEU A 175 -2.08 -31.83 -32.80
C LEU A 175 -1.26 -32.79 -31.93
N LEU A 176 -0.49 -32.26 -30.99
CA LEU A 176 0.26 -33.06 -30.02
C LEU A 176 -0.69 -33.88 -29.14
N ALA A 177 -1.76 -33.28 -28.63
CA ALA A 177 -2.79 -33.96 -27.84
C ALA A 177 -3.38 -35.15 -28.60
N ILE A 178 -3.80 -34.96 -29.85
CA ILE A 178 -4.38 -36.03 -30.68
C ILE A 178 -3.38 -37.19 -30.87
N ARG A 179 -2.12 -36.89 -31.16
CA ARG A 179 -1.07 -37.91 -31.35
C ARG A 179 -0.80 -38.70 -30.07
N LEU A 180 -0.65 -38.01 -28.94
CA LEU A 180 -0.35 -38.64 -27.65
C LEU A 180 -1.53 -39.46 -27.14
N LEU A 181 -2.75 -38.96 -27.24
CA LEU A 181 -3.95 -39.65 -26.77
C LEU A 181 -4.24 -40.92 -27.56
N ARG A 182 -3.95 -40.94 -28.87
CA ARG A 182 -4.03 -42.17 -29.68
C ARG A 182 -3.05 -43.24 -29.21
N LYS A 183 -1.89 -42.85 -28.71
CA LYS A 183 -0.82 -43.75 -28.24
C LYS A 183 -1.04 -44.21 -26.80
N GLU A 184 -1.24 -43.27 -25.88
CA GLU A 184 -1.29 -43.56 -24.44
C GLU A 184 -2.66 -44.09 -24.02
N ARG A 185 -3.75 -43.55 -24.60
CA ARG A 185 -5.15 -43.84 -24.25
C ARG A 185 -5.37 -43.87 -22.73
N PRO A 186 -5.22 -42.73 -22.03
CA PRO A 186 -5.39 -42.68 -20.59
C PRO A 186 -6.83 -42.97 -20.20
N ALA A 187 -7.02 -43.69 -19.09
CA ALA A 187 -8.35 -43.89 -18.50
C ALA A 187 -8.78 -42.63 -17.71
N LEU A 188 -7.81 -41.96 -17.09
CA LEU A 188 -8.00 -40.79 -16.24
C LEU A 188 -7.03 -39.66 -16.65
N VAL A 189 -7.53 -38.43 -16.69
CA VAL A 189 -6.71 -37.23 -16.91
C VAL A 189 -6.91 -36.25 -15.76
N LEU A 190 -5.82 -35.87 -15.10
CA LEU A 190 -5.79 -34.94 -13.99
C LEU A 190 -5.02 -33.67 -14.39
N SER A 191 -5.61 -32.50 -14.12
CA SER A 191 -4.99 -31.20 -14.38
C SER A 191 -5.25 -30.21 -13.25
N THR A 192 -4.25 -29.42 -12.90
CA THR A 192 -4.33 -28.28 -11.96
C THR A 192 -4.60 -26.94 -12.66
N GLY A 193 -4.91 -26.97 -13.96
CA GLY A 193 -5.58 -25.85 -14.62
C GLY A 193 -4.72 -24.71 -15.17
N ALA A 194 -4.09 -24.93 -16.33
CA ALA A 194 -3.51 -23.87 -17.16
C ALA A 194 -4.14 -23.88 -18.56
N GLY A 195 -4.08 -22.77 -19.32
CA GLY A 195 -4.64 -22.69 -20.68
C GLY A 195 -4.10 -23.79 -21.63
N VAL A 196 -2.90 -24.29 -21.37
CA VAL A 196 -2.30 -25.41 -22.11
C VAL A 196 -3.06 -26.73 -21.94
N SER A 197 -3.76 -26.95 -20.83
CA SER A 197 -4.40 -28.23 -20.55
C SER A 197 -5.70 -28.41 -21.34
N VAL A 198 -6.37 -27.32 -21.71
CA VAL A 198 -7.64 -27.34 -22.45
C VAL A 198 -7.64 -28.28 -23.67
N PRO A 199 -6.72 -28.15 -24.66
CA PRO A 199 -6.74 -29.04 -25.83
C PRO A 199 -6.55 -30.51 -25.48
N PHE A 200 -5.77 -30.83 -24.45
CA PHE A 200 -5.54 -32.22 -24.01
C PHE A 200 -6.77 -32.79 -23.32
N LEU A 201 -7.42 -32.02 -22.44
CA LEU A 201 -8.59 -32.47 -21.70
C LEU A 201 -9.80 -32.66 -22.61
N VAL A 202 -10.05 -31.72 -23.53
CA VAL A 202 -11.12 -31.85 -24.53
C VAL A 202 -10.86 -33.06 -25.43
N ALA A 203 -9.64 -33.21 -25.96
CA ALA A 203 -9.32 -34.34 -26.81
C ALA A 203 -9.41 -35.68 -26.05
N ALA A 204 -8.98 -35.75 -24.79
CA ALA A 204 -9.06 -36.97 -23.99
C ALA A 204 -10.51 -37.39 -23.74
N LYS A 205 -11.38 -36.42 -23.41
CA LYS A 205 -12.80 -36.67 -23.20
C LYS A 205 -13.46 -37.28 -24.45
N TYR A 206 -13.23 -36.69 -25.62
CA TYR A 206 -13.97 -37.06 -26.82
C TYR A 206 -13.32 -38.18 -27.63
N LEU A 207 -11.99 -38.32 -27.63
CA LEU A 207 -11.29 -39.36 -28.37
C LEU A 207 -11.10 -40.65 -27.57
N CYS A 208 -10.84 -40.53 -26.27
CA CYS A 208 -10.52 -41.67 -25.41
C CYS A 208 -11.63 -42.01 -24.42
N LYS A 209 -12.70 -41.18 -24.33
CA LYS A 209 -13.74 -41.28 -23.30
C LYS A 209 -13.16 -41.29 -21.88
N SER A 210 -11.99 -40.67 -21.69
CA SER A 210 -11.31 -40.59 -20.41
C SER A 210 -12.13 -39.80 -19.41
N LYS A 211 -11.97 -40.13 -18.12
CA LYS A 211 -12.47 -39.29 -17.03
C LYS A 211 -11.58 -38.09 -16.85
N ILE A 212 -12.18 -36.91 -16.75
CA ILE A 212 -11.45 -35.65 -16.68
C ILE A 212 -11.65 -35.00 -15.30
N ILE A 213 -10.56 -34.89 -14.56
CA ILE A 213 -10.48 -34.21 -13.28
C ILE A 213 -9.73 -32.89 -13.47
N PHE A 214 -10.40 -31.81 -13.11
CA PHE A 214 -9.82 -30.47 -13.08
C PHE A 214 -9.80 -29.94 -11.65
N VAL A 215 -8.60 -29.77 -11.11
CA VAL A 215 -8.37 -29.10 -9.83
C VAL A 215 -8.14 -27.63 -10.14
N GLU A 216 -9.06 -26.78 -9.70
CA GLU A 216 -8.90 -25.34 -9.83
C GLU A 216 -7.75 -24.85 -8.95
N SER A 217 -7.09 -23.77 -9.40
CA SER A 217 -5.99 -23.18 -8.66
C SER A 217 -6.39 -22.83 -7.23
N LYS A 218 -5.49 -23.11 -6.29
CA LYS A 218 -5.62 -22.72 -4.87
C LYS A 218 -5.86 -21.22 -4.72
N THR A 219 -5.40 -20.44 -5.69
CA THR A 219 -5.42 -18.98 -5.74
C THR A 219 -6.75 -18.39 -6.24
N ARG A 220 -7.70 -19.24 -6.69
CA ARG A 220 -9.02 -18.81 -7.17
C ARG A 220 -10.04 -18.80 -6.03
N ILE A 221 -10.49 -17.61 -5.66
CA ILE A 221 -11.45 -17.42 -4.56
C ILE A 221 -12.81 -16.92 -5.05
N ARG A 222 -12.86 -16.18 -6.16
CA ARG A 222 -14.08 -15.47 -6.58
C ARG A 222 -14.82 -16.09 -7.76
N ASP A 223 -14.08 -16.68 -8.70
CA ASP A 223 -14.65 -17.17 -9.96
C ASP A 223 -13.72 -18.21 -10.59
N LEU A 224 -14.26 -19.05 -11.46
CA LEU A 224 -13.49 -20.11 -12.14
C LEU A 224 -12.53 -19.54 -13.19
N SER A 225 -11.42 -20.25 -13.41
CA SER A 225 -10.47 -19.94 -14.49
C SER A 225 -11.15 -19.98 -15.86
N LEU A 226 -10.61 -19.22 -16.83
CA LEU A 226 -11.10 -19.27 -18.21
C LEU A 226 -11.05 -20.71 -18.76
N SER A 227 -10.01 -21.48 -18.40
CA SER A 227 -9.86 -22.89 -18.76
C SER A 227 -10.99 -23.75 -18.19
N ALA A 228 -11.28 -23.62 -16.89
CA ALA A 228 -12.37 -24.35 -16.24
C ALA A 228 -13.73 -23.98 -16.85
N ARG A 229 -13.99 -22.68 -17.05
CA ARG A 229 -15.21 -22.19 -17.70
C ARG A 229 -15.38 -22.76 -19.11
N LEU A 230 -14.33 -22.73 -19.91
CA LEU A 230 -14.34 -23.26 -21.29
C LEU A 230 -14.57 -24.77 -21.30
N LEU A 231 -13.85 -25.53 -20.47
CA LEU A 231 -14.03 -26.98 -20.34
C LEU A 231 -15.45 -27.34 -19.87
N ARG A 232 -16.05 -26.52 -19.00
CA ARG A 232 -17.43 -26.69 -18.57
C ARG A 232 -18.43 -26.38 -19.68
N THR A 233 -18.26 -25.28 -20.42
CA THR A 233 -19.09 -24.95 -21.59
C THR A 233 -19.02 -26.06 -22.64
N LEU A 234 -17.85 -26.66 -22.81
CA LEU A 234 -17.64 -27.80 -23.71
C LEU A 234 -18.04 -29.15 -23.08
N LYS A 235 -18.65 -29.21 -21.90
CA LYS A 235 -19.04 -30.46 -21.21
C LYS A 235 -17.91 -31.51 -21.13
N ALA A 236 -16.68 -31.03 -20.98
CA ALA A 236 -15.49 -31.87 -21.00
C ALA A 236 -15.06 -32.36 -19.60
N LEU A 237 -15.63 -31.83 -18.52
CA LEU A 237 -15.28 -32.16 -17.13
C LEU A 237 -16.18 -33.27 -16.57
N ASP A 238 -15.59 -34.27 -15.90
CA ASP A 238 -16.32 -35.23 -15.05
C ASP A 238 -16.27 -34.81 -13.57
N LEU A 239 -15.17 -34.18 -13.15
CA LEU A 239 -14.98 -33.67 -11.81
C LEU A 239 -14.27 -32.31 -11.85
N LEU A 240 -14.89 -31.31 -11.25
CA LEU A 240 -14.29 -30.00 -10.99
C LEU A 240 -14.10 -29.87 -9.48
N ILE A 241 -12.85 -29.73 -9.04
CA ILE A 241 -12.50 -29.55 -7.63
C ILE A 241 -12.16 -28.08 -7.43
N VAL A 242 -12.81 -27.46 -6.45
CA VAL A 242 -12.57 -26.06 -6.06
C VAL A 242 -12.06 -25.99 -4.64
N ARG A 243 -11.20 -25.01 -4.39
CA ARG A 243 -10.51 -24.84 -3.11
C ARG A 243 -11.06 -23.68 -2.28
N ALA A 244 -11.98 -22.91 -2.85
CA ALA A 244 -12.68 -21.82 -2.19
C ALA A 244 -14.17 -22.14 -2.08
N GLU A 245 -14.71 -21.93 -0.89
CA GLU A 245 -16.11 -22.18 -0.57
C GLU A 245 -17.03 -21.25 -1.38
N GLU A 246 -16.60 -20.00 -1.64
CA GLU A 246 -17.38 -19.05 -2.43
C GLU A 246 -17.57 -19.52 -3.89
N ILE A 247 -16.56 -20.19 -4.46
CA ILE A 247 -16.67 -20.76 -5.82
C ILE A 247 -17.63 -21.95 -5.80
N ALA A 248 -17.58 -22.79 -4.77
CA ALA A 248 -18.50 -23.92 -4.64
C ALA A 248 -19.97 -23.47 -4.57
N HIS A 249 -20.24 -22.35 -3.90
CA HIS A 249 -21.58 -21.74 -3.88
C HIS A 249 -22.06 -21.25 -5.25
N LEU A 250 -21.16 -20.70 -6.07
CA LEU A 250 -21.50 -20.22 -7.41
C LEU A 250 -21.66 -21.35 -8.43
N TYR A 251 -21.04 -22.51 -8.18
CA TYR A 251 -20.98 -23.65 -9.09
C TYR A 251 -21.31 -24.94 -8.32
N PRO A 252 -22.60 -25.27 -8.13
CA PRO A 252 -23.05 -26.41 -7.32
C PRO A 252 -22.54 -27.77 -7.80
N GLU A 253 -22.12 -27.87 -9.07
CA GLU A 253 -21.52 -29.06 -9.66
C GLU A 253 -20.05 -29.29 -9.27
N ALA A 254 -19.40 -28.29 -8.66
CA ALA A 254 -18.02 -28.37 -8.22
C ALA A 254 -17.93 -28.99 -6.82
N VAL A 255 -16.91 -29.81 -6.59
CA VAL A 255 -16.63 -30.39 -5.28
C VAL A 255 -15.66 -29.49 -4.53
N PHE A 256 -16.08 -29.01 -3.37
CA PHE A 256 -15.22 -28.27 -2.46
C PHE A 256 -14.37 -29.24 -1.64
N ILE A 257 -13.04 -29.06 -1.69
CA ILE A 257 -12.09 -29.77 -0.82
C ILE A 257 -11.17 -28.73 -0.19
N PRO A 258 -11.26 -28.49 1.14
CA PRO A 258 -10.41 -27.53 1.81
C PRO A 258 -8.94 -27.96 1.78
N MET A 259 -8.02 -27.03 2.06
CA MET A 259 -6.61 -27.38 2.25
C MET A 259 -6.45 -28.04 3.62
N GLY A 260 -5.76 -29.18 3.66
CA GLY A 260 -5.35 -29.80 4.92
C GLY A 260 -4.46 -28.82 5.70
N SER A 261 -4.93 -28.39 6.87
CA SER A 261 -4.13 -27.65 7.83
C SER A 261 -3.27 -28.64 8.62
N ASP A 262 -2.11 -29.01 8.09
CA ASP A 262 -1.02 -29.61 8.88
C ASP A 262 -0.18 -28.53 9.60
N HIS A 263 -0.66 -27.28 9.60
CA HIS A 263 -0.45 -26.47 10.78
C HIS A 263 -1.37 -27.07 11.84
N GLU A 264 -0.81 -27.66 12.90
CA GLU A 264 -1.46 -27.72 14.19
C GLU A 264 -1.87 -26.29 14.57
N SER A 265 -3.01 -25.84 14.02
CA SER A 265 -3.84 -24.90 14.71
C SER A 265 -4.32 -25.69 15.90
N VAL A 266 -3.63 -25.57 17.04
CA VAL A 266 -4.20 -25.95 18.31
C VAL A 266 -5.52 -25.19 18.38
N LYS A 267 -6.62 -25.93 18.13
CA LYS A 267 -7.98 -25.39 18.19
C LYS A 267 -8.33 -25.23 19.66
N PHE A 268 -7.73 -24.24 20.32
CA PHE A 268 -8.40 -23.60 21.44
C PHE A 268 -9.68 -23.00 20.90
N GLY A 269 -10.80 -23.22 21.59
CA GLY A 269 -12.16 -23.11 21.06
C GLY A 269 -12.51 -21.76 20.42
N LEU A 270 -12.13 -21.54 19.17
CA LEU A 270 -12.27 -20.27 18.46
C LEU A 270 -13.00 -20.48 17.13
N GLN A 271 -14.25 -20.02 17.06
CA GLN A 271 -14.72 -19.40 15.83
C GLN A 271 -13.97 -18.06 15.70
N ASP A 272 -13.26 -17.89 14.59
CA ASP A 272 -12.63 -16.65 14.09
C ASP A 272 -11.24 -16.19 14.60
N VAL A 273 -10.53 -16.96 15.43
CA VAL A 273 -9.11 -16.70 15.78
C VAL A 273 -8.27 -17.93 15.41
N GLN A 274 -7.18 -17.70 14.67
CA GLN A 274 -6.27 -18.76 14.24
C GLN A 274 -4.93 -18.59 14.96
N ILE A 275 -4.46 -19.65 15.61
CA ILE A 275 -3.15 -19.72 16.25
C ILE A 275 -2.26 -20.61 15.38
N ALA A 276 -1.07 -20.12 15.01
CA ALA A 276 -0.05 -20.89 14.31
C ALA A 276 1.27 -20.80 15.09
N SER A 277 1.80 -21.94 15.54
CA SER A 277 3.08 -22.02 16.25
C SER A 277 4.23 -22.34 15.29
N PHE A 278 5.36 -21.65 15.46
CA PHE A 278 6.58 -21.81 14.67
C PHE A 278 7.82 -21.83 15.57
N HIS A 279 8.21 -23.03 16.04
CA HIS A 279 9.29 -23.19 17.04
C HIS A 279 8.95 -22.34 18.29
N ASP A 280 9.83 -21.42 18.70
CA ASP A 280 9.68 -20.54 19.86
C ASP A 280 8.86 -19.26 19.56
N THR A 281 8.17 -19.20 18.41
CA THR A 281 7.35 -18.05 18.03
C THR A 281 5.90 -18.44 17.76
N VAL A 282 4.95 -17.78 18.42
CA VAL A 282 3.51 -18.02 18.21
C VAL A 282 2.88 -16.85 17.49
N LEU A 283 2.04 -17.14 16.49
CA LEU A 283 1.22 -16.17 15.78
C LEU A 283 -0.26 -16.32 16.17
N ILE A 284 -0.89 -15.25 16.65
CA ILE A 284 -2.29 -15.19 17.08
C ILE A 284 -3.03 -14.21 16.17
N SER A 285 -3.91 -14.70 15.30
CA SER A 285 -4.68 -13.84 14.37
C SER A 285 -6.00 -13.37 14.99
N THR A 286 -6.21 -12.06 15.10
CA THR A 286 -7.39 -11.47 15.77
C THR A 286 -8.58 -11.23 14.83
N PRO A 287 -9.83 -11.21 15.35
CA PRO A 287 -11.03 -11.05 14.55
C PRO A 287 -11.18 -9.60 14.04
N LYS A 288 -12.16 -9.39 13.15
CA LYS A 288 -12.41 -8.06 12.54
C LYS A 288 -12.73 -6.97 13.55
N ASN A 289 -13.40 -7.31 14.65
CA ASN A 289 -13.73 -6.38 15.71
C ASN A 289 -13.37 -7.03 17.04
N ILE A 290 -12.65 -6.32 17.90
CA ILE A 290 -12.33 -6.78 19.26
C ILE A 290 -13.11 -5.91 20.23
N PHE A 291 -14.30 -6.36 20.58
CA PHE A 291 -15.18 -5.74 21.57
C PHE A 291 -15.30 -6.64 22.80
N ASN A 292 -16.23 -6.36 23.71
CA ASN A 292 -16.35 -7.04 25.02
C ASN A 292 -16.29 -8.59 24.97
N THR A 293 -17.06 -9.24 24.10
CA THR A 293 -17.11 -10.71 23.98
C THR A 293 -15.82 -11.31 23.44
N GLU A 294 -15.28 -10.73 22.37
CA GLU A 294 -14.05 -11.15 21.71
C GLU A 294 -12.81 -10.87 22.57
N ALA A 295 -12.83 -9.76 23.31
CA ALA A 295 -11.77 -9.37 24.22
C ALA A 295 -11.62 -10.32 25.41
N ARG A 296 -12.74 -10.71 26.05
CA ARG A 296 -12.74 -11.69 27.14
C ARG A 296 -12.17 -13.02 26.67
N LYS A 297 -12.59 -13.45 25.47
CA LYS A 297 -12.13 -14.68 24.85
C LYS A 297 -10.62 -14.65 24.52
N LEU A 298 -10.16 -13.58 23.87
CA LEU A 298 -8.73 -13.36 23.60
C LEU A 298 -7.89 -13.48 24.88
N LYS A 299 -8.34 -12.87 25.98
CA LYS A 299 -7.66 -12.92 27.27
C LYS A 299 -7.61 -14.32 27.86
N ASP A 300 -8.74 -15.02 27.90
CA ASP A 300 -8.84 -16.35 28.51
C ASP A 300 -7.99 -17.37 27.72
N ASP A 301 -8.06 -17.33 26.38
CA ASP A 301 -7.29 -18.20 25.50
C ASP A 301 -5.78 -17.91 25.55
N PHE A 302 -5.39 -16.64 25.61
CA PHE A 302 -3.98 -16.25 25.74
C PHE A 302 -3.36 -16.78 27.04
N ARG A 303 -4.14 -16.78 28.11
CA ARG A 303 -3.70 -17.31 29.41
C ARG A 303 -3.53 -18.82 29.37
N GLN A 304 -4.49 -19.53 28.79
CA GLN A 304 -4.40 -20.98 28.63
C GLN A 304 -3.17 -21.37 27.80
N LEU A 305 -2.91 -20.66 26.69
CA LEU A 305 -1.73 -20.87 25.86
C LEU A 305 -0.41 -20.74 26.65
N CYS A 306 -0.31 -19.74 27.52
CA CYS A 306 0.89 -19.53 28.34
C CYS A 306 1.00 -20.51 29.53
N GLU A 307 -0.09 -21.16 29.93
CA GLU A 307 -0.09 -22.19 30.98
C GLU A 307 0.27 -23.58 30.42
N GLU A 308 0.04 -23.84 29.13
CA GLU A 308 0.31 -25.13 28.48
C GLU A 308 1.74 -25.26 27.90
N GLU A 309 2.38 -24.16 27.49
CA GLU A 309 3.76 -24.16 26.96
C GLU A 309 4.65 -23.07 27.56
N ASP A 310 5.73 -23.46 28.25
CA ASP A 310 6.63 -22.57 28.99
C ASP A 310 7.73 -21.88 28.13
N SER A 311 7.77 -22.08 26.80
CA SER A 311 9.03 -21.89 26.03
C SER A 311 9.04 -20.85 24.91
N PHE A 312 8.00 -20.00 24.76
CA PHE A 312 8.03 -18.98 23.70
C PHE A 312 9.12 -17.95 23.92
N ARG A 313 9.81 -17.57 22.84
CA ARG A 313 10.75 -16.44 22.77
C ARG A 313 10.07 -15.20 22.19
N LYS A 314 9.08 -15.39 21.33
CA LYS A 314 8.35 -14.29 20.67
C LYS A 314 6.88 -14.66 20.48
N ILE A 315 5.97 -13.76 20.77
CA ILE A 315 4.54 -13.93 20.53
C ILE A 315 4.08 -12.77 19.64
N ILE A 316 3.42 -13.08 18.54
CA ILE A 316 2.97 -12.13 17.52
C ILE A 316 1.45 -12.15 17.50
N ILE A 317 0.81 -11.02 17.79
CA ILE A 317 -0.63 -10.84 17.61
C ILE A 317 -0.85 -10.17 16.25
N ASP A 318 -1.29 -10.95 15.27
CA ASP A 318 -1.63 -10.44 13.93
C ASP A 318 -2.98 -9.75 13.92
N MET A 319 -2.93 -8.43 13.83
CA MET A 319 -4.09 -7.55 13.76
C MET A 319 -4.45 -7.17 12.31
N SER A 320 -3.93 -7.90 11.33
CA SER A 320 -4.20 -7.68 9.90
C SER A 320 -5.69 -7.60 9.59
N LYS A 321 -6.53 -8.42 10.23
CA LYS A 321 -7.99 -8.46 9.98
C LYS A 321 -8.76 -7.50 10.87
N THR A 322 -8.17 -7.01 11.96
CA THR A 322 -8.86 -6.19 12.96
C THR A 322 -9.02 -4.76 12.47
N ASN A 323 -10.28 -4.33 12.34
CA ASN A 323 -10.68 -3.01 11.92
C ASN A 323 -10.94 -2.07 13.10
N TYR A 324 -11.51 -2.61 14.18
CA TYR A 324 -11.95 -1.83 15.33
C TYR A 324 -11.60 -2.56 16.64
N ILE A 325 -11.22 -1.78 17.65
CA ILE A 325 -10.95 -2.23 19.01
C ILE A 325 -11.59 -1.21 19.97
N ASP A 326 -12.30 -1.68 20.99
CA ASP A 326 -12.85 -0.83 22.06
C ASP A 326 -11.99 -0.89 23.32
N SER A 327 -12.43 -0.22 24.40
CA SER A 327 -11.74 -0.24 25.69
C SER A 327 -11.58 -1.65 26.28
N SER A 328 -12.50 -2.58 25.98
CA SER A 328 -12.43 -3.96 26.44
C SER A 328 -11.31 -4.72 25.71
N GLY A 329 -11.21 -4.53 24.39
CA GLY A 329 -10.14 -5.11 23.58
C GLY A 329 -8.75 -4.60 23.97
N ILE A 330 -8.62 -3.31 24.29
CA ILE A 330 -7.39 -2.76 24.86
C ILE A 330 -7.05 -3.45 26.18
N GLY A 331 -8.03 -3.59 27.08
CA GLY A 331 -7.85 -4.27 28.37
C GLY A 331 -7.40 -5.73 28.23
N ALA A 332 -7.85 -6.42 27.19
CA ALA A 332 -7.40 -7.78 26.87
C ALA A 332 -5.92 -7.79 26.44
N LEU A 333 -5.48 -6.89 25.56
CA LEU A 333 -4.08 -6.80 25.14
C LEU A 333 -3.15 -6.53 26.32
N VAL A 334 -3.50 -5.57 27.19
CA VAL A 334 -2.73 -5.27 28.41
C VAL A 334 -2.66 -6.49 29.34
N SER A 335 -3.76 -7.25 29.44
CA SER A 335 -3.76 -8.50 30.20
C SER A 335 -2.80 -9.53 29.62
N CYS A 336 -2.72 -9.66 28.29
CA CYS A 336 -1.79 -10.57 27.63
C CYS A 336 -0.33 -10.21 27.96
N LEU A 337 0.01 -8.93 27.91
CA LEU A 337 1.35 -8.45 28.28
C LEU A 337 1.71 -8.74 29.75
N LYS A 338 0.74 -8.60 30.68
CA LYS A 338 0.95 -8.93 32.09
C LYS A 338 1.23 -10.41 32.29
N VAL A 339 0.48 -11.29 31.62
CA VAL A 339 0.70 -12.74 31.67
C VAL A 339 2.12 -13.09 31.23
N ILE A 340 2.62 -12.48 30.14
CA ILE A 340 4.00 -12.70 29.68
C ILE A 340 5.02 -12.27 30.75
N ARG A 341 4.86 -11.08 31.33
CA ARG A 341 5.79 -10.57 32.35
C ARG A 341 5.80 -11.44 33.61
N GLU A 342 4.65 -11.99 34.00
CA GLU A 342 4.54 -12.93 35.12
C GLU A 342 5.22 -14.27 34.80
N MET A 343 5.05 -14.77 33.58
CA MET A 343 5.71 -15.99 33.10
C MET A 343 7.25 -15.83 33.06
N ASP A 344 7.75 -14.75 32.47
CA ASP A 344 9.18 -14.45 32.39
C ASP A 344 9.80 -14.26 33.79
N SER A 345 9.05 -13.75 34.76
CA SER A 345 9.55 -13.59 36.14
C SER A 345 9.77 -14.91 36.89
N LYS A 346 9.11 -15.99 36.44
CA LYS A 346 9.21 -17.34 37.02
C LYS A 346 10.17 -18.25 36.25
N SER A 347 10.65 -17.82 35.08
CA SER A 347 11.44 -18.63 34.16
C SER A 347 12.91 -18.20 34.18
N ASP A 348 13.85 -19.15 34.27
CA ASP A 348 15.31 -18.89 34.29
C ASP A 348 15.88 -18.58 32.87
N LYS A 349 15.08 -17.94 32.02
CA LYS A 349 15.41 -17.69 30.61
C LYS A 349 16.40 -16.52 30.46
N PRO A 350 17.34 -16.62 29.49
CA PRO A 350 18.36 -15.58 29.26
C PRO A 350 17.81 -14.31 28.60
N GLU A 351 16.66 -14.38 27.91
CA GLU A 351 16.02 -13.23 27.26
C GLU A 351 14.50 -13.26 27.52
N PRO A 352 13.84 -12.09 27.76
CA PRO A 352 12.41 -12.01 27.98
C PRO A 352 11.63 -12.30 26.69
N THR A 353 10.41 -12.81 26.86
CA THR A 353 9.52 -13.16 25.75
C THR A 353 8.99 -11.88 25.08
N GLU A 354 9.25 -11.71 23.80
CA GLU A 354 8.89 -10.51 23.05
C GLU A 354 7.44 -10.57 22.53
N LEU A 355 6.57 -9.64 22.98
CA LEU A 355 5.20 -9.52 22.45
C LEU A 355 5.10 -8.45 21.37
N VAL A 356 4.75 -8.86 20.15
CA VAL A 356 4.65 -8.01 18.97
C VAL A 356 3.21 -7.89 18.49
N LEU A 357 2.72 -6.68 18.30
CA LEU A 357 1.46 -6.43 17.60
C LEU A 357 1.77 -6.19 16.12
N TRP A 358 1.33 -7.09 15.25
CA TRP A 358 1.69 -7.10 13.84
C TRP A 358 0.55 -6.64 12.93
N SER A 359 0.89 -5.93 11.85
CA SER A 359 -0.06 -5.42 10.86
C SER A 359 -1.19 -4.58 11.46
N VAL A 360 -0.88 -3.84 12.53
CA VAL A 360 -1.86 -3.00 13.22
C VAL A 360 -2.31 -1.91 12.27
N ASN A 361 -3.61 -1.93 11.93
CA ASN A 361 -4.19 -0.95 11.04
C ASN A 361 -4.22 0.45 11.69
N VAL A 362 -4.49 1.48 10.90
CA VAL A 362 -4.42 2.86 11.39
C VAL A 362 -5.46 3.14 12.48
N GLN A 363 -6.63 2.50 12.44
CA GLN A 363 -7.69 2.68 13.44
C GLN A 363 -7.32 2.09 14.79
N VAL A 364 -6.86 0.84 14.82
CA VAL A 364 -6.43 0.11 16.02
C VAL A 364 -5.14 0.73 16.56
N LEU A 365 -4.21 1.12 15.69
CA LEU A 365 -2.98 1.81 16.09
C LEU A 365 -3.29 3.16 16.72
N ALA A 366 -4.27 3.90 16.21
CA ALA A 366 -4.72 5.14 16.83
C ALA A 366 -5.27 4.90 18.25
N VAL A 367 -6.04 3.83 18.45
CA VAL A 367 -6.57 3.48 19.78
C VAL A 367 -5.45 3.04 20.75
N LEU A 368 -4.43 2.32 20.26
CA LEU A 368 -3.25 1.96 21.05
C LEU A 368 -2.38 3.17 21.40
N LYS A 369 -2.23 4.12 20.46
CA LYS A 369 -1.58 5.43 20.66
C LYS A 369 -2.28 6.30 21.67
N MET A 370 -3.61 6.39 21.59
CA MET A 370 -4.42 7.12 22.57
C MET A 370 -4.31 6.57 23.99
N THR A 371 -3.83 5.33 24.16
CA THR A 371 -3.65 4.69 25.46
C THR A 371 -2.18 4.55 25.85
N ASN A 372 -1.25 5.15 25.08
CA ASN A 372 0.21 5.00 25.20
C ASN A 372 0.68 3.54 25.22
N LEU A 373 -0.13 2.63 24.69
CA LEU A 373 0.20 1.22 24.63
C LEU A 373 1.17 0.93 23.48
N ASP A 374 1.31 1.82 22.50
CA ASP A 374 2.32 1.71 21.44
C ASP A 374 3.77 1.90 21.91
N GLU A 375 3.97 2.56 23.06
CA GLU A 375 5.28 2.62 23.72
C GLU A 375 5.60 1.32 24.49
N ILE A 376 4.55 0.59 24.89
CA ILE A 376 4.66 -0.59 25.74
C ILE A 376 4.70 -1.87 24.90
N PHE A 377 3.90 -1.95 23.84
CA PHE A 377 3.93 -3.05 22.89
C PHE A 377 4.97 -2.77 21.81
N HIS A 378 5.66 -3.82 21.37
CA HIS A 378 6.41 -3.71 20.14
C HIS A 378 5.42 -3.76 18.96
N ILE A 379 5.07 -2.58 18.41
CA ILE A 379 4.08 -2.48 17.35
C ILE A 379 4.74 -2.35 15.98
N GLU A 380 4.44 -3.29 15.10
CA GLU A 380 4.81 -3.20 13.70
C GLU A 380 3.67 -2.55 12.90
N PRO A 381 3.89 -1.35 12.30
CA PRO A 381 2.85 -0.62 11.59
C PRO A 381 2.41 -1.39 10.35
N ALA A 382 1.14 -1.21 9.94
CA ALA A 382 0.60 -1.77 8.71
C ALA A 382 1.57 -1.53 7.54
N THR A 383 2.23 -2.60 7.09
CA THR A 383 2.90 -2.60 5.81
C THR A 383 1.83 -2.32 4.77
N ARG A 384 2.02 -1.29 3.93
CA ARG A 384 1.12 -1.01 2.79
C ARG A 384 1.34 -2.06 1.71
N THR A 385 1.22 -3.33 2.07
CA THR A 385 0.90 -4.38 1.12
C THR A 385 -0.42 -3.96 0.49
N ASN A 386 -0.43 -3.84 -0.84
CA ASN A 386 -1.63 -3.49 -1.61
C ASN A 386 -2.71 -4.56 -1.36
N ARG A 387 -3.45 -4.45 -0.25
CA ARG A 387 -4.74 -5.10 -0.12
C ARG A 387 -5.66 -4.32 -1.02
N PHE A 388 -6.06 -4.94 -2.11
CA PHE A 388 -7.23 -4.49 -2.84
C PHE A 388 -8.33 -4.21 -1.81
N PRO A 389 -8.86 -2.99 -1.71
CA PRO A 389 -10.03 -2.76 -0.90
C PRO A 389 -11.08 -3.75 -1.37
N ASN A 390 -11.74 -4.39 -0.42
CA ASN A 390 -12.86 -5.27 -0.66
C ASN A 390 -14.02 -4.43 -1.26
N GLN A 391 -13.92 -4.05 -2.53
CA GLN A 391 -15.00 -3.44 -3.28
C GLN A 391 -16.00 -4.53 -3.63
N LYS A 392 -16.85 -4.84 -2.65
CA LYS A 392 -18.32 -5.02 -2.76
C LYS A 392 -18.79 -5.90 -1.59
N ASN A 393 -19.16 -5.25 -0.49
CA ASN A 393 -20.46 -5.41 0.16
C ASN A 393 -20.59 -4.45 1.35
N SER A 394 -20.65 -3.16 1.04
CA SER A 394 -21.50 -2.23 1.80
C SER A 394 -22.15 -1.30 0.79
N ARG A 395 -23.32 -1.69 0.29
CA ARG A 395 -24.21 -0.76 -0.39
C ARG A 395 -24.78 0.18 0.68
N SER A 396 -23.99 1.16 1.09
CA SER A 396 -24.57 2.42 1.56
C SER A 396 -24.93 3.24 0.32
N PRO A 397 -26.05 3.99 0.33
CA PRO A 397 -26.47 4.77 -0.82
C PRO A 397 -25.44 5.88 -1.08
N GLN A 398 -24.49 5.63 -1.98
CA GLN A 398 -23.53 6.64 -2.43
C GLN A 398 -24.29 7.78 -3.13
N SER A 399 -24.17 8.99 -2.57
CA SER A 399 -24.71 10.23 -3.13
C SER A 399 -24.36 10.36 -4.63
N LYS A 400 -25.32 10.81 -5.45
CA LYS A 400 -25.12 11.12 -6.89
C LYS A 400 -23.86 11.98 -7.13
N SER A 401 -23.51 12.86 -6.19
CA SER A 401 -22.33 13.73 -6.23
C SER A 401 -21.01 12.94 -6.29
N HIS A 402 -20.90 11.83 -5.53
CA HIS A 402 -19.69 11.01 -5.51
C HIS A 402 -19.47 10.27 -6.84
N ARG A 403 -20.54 9.77 -7.47
CA ARG A 403 -20.46 9.12 -8.79
C ARG A 403 -19.98 10.08 -9.89
N ILE A 404 -20.44 11.33 -9.86
CA ILE A 404 -20.05 12.36 -10.84
C ILE A 404 -18.56 12.69 -10.68
N ALA A 405 -18.09 12.91 -9.45
CA ALA A 405 -16.69 13.19 -9.16
C ALA A 405 -15.76 12.05 -9.62
N THR A 406 -16.13 10.80 -9.39
CA THR A 406 -15.35 9.62 -9.82
C THR A 406 -15.30 9.48 -11.34
N ASN A 407 -16.40 9.77 -12.04
CA ASN A 407 -16.41 9.78 -13.50
C ASN A 407 -15.54 10.91 -14.08
N PHE A 408 -15.61 12.11 -13.50
CA PHE A 408 -14.76 13.24 -13.89
C PHE A 408 -13.27 12.96 -13.69
N HIS A 409 -12.88 12.38 -12.54
CA HIS A 409 -11.51 11.99 -12.27
C HIS A 409 -10.98 10.97 -13.29
N ARG A 410 -11.79 9.96 -13.63
CA ARG A 410 -11.43 8.96 -14.65
C ARG A 410 -11.27 9.57 -16.05
N ILE A 411 -12.15 10.48 -16.44
CA ILE A 411 -12.07 11.17 -17.73
C ILE A 411 -10.79 12.02 -17.78
N TYR A 412 -10.48 12.78 -16.73
CA TYR A 412 -9.24 13.55 -16.63
C TYR A 412 -7.99 12.68 -16.77
N GLN A 413 -7.93 11.55 -16.05
CA GLN A 413 -6.82 10.59 -16.14
C GLN A 413 -6.70 9.95 -17.54
N ALA A 414 -7.81 9.73 -18.24
CA ALA A 414 -7.77 9.25 -19.62
C ALA A 414 -7.26 10.33 -20.58
N LEU A 415 -7.73 11.57 -20.44
CA LEU A 415 -7.41 12.70 -21.33
C LEU A 415 -5.95 13.15 -21.23
N ILE A 416 -5.37 13.18 -20.03
CA ILE A 416 -3.99 13.65 -19.83
C ILE A 416 -2.95 12.75 -20.50
N ASN A 417 -3.29 11.47 -20.72
CA ASN A 417 -2.42 10.48 -21.33
C ASN A 417 -2.51 10.45 -22.87
N ILE A 418 -3.37 11.28 -23.48
CA ILE A 418 -3.57 11.33 -24.94
C ILE A 418 -3.03 12.67 -25.48
N PRO A 419 -1.94 12.66 -26.28
CA PRO A 419 -1.25 13.90 -26.69
C PRO A 419 -2.11 14.91 -27.46
N VAL A 420 -3.09 14.43 -28.22
CA VAL A 420 -3.92 15.28 -29.11
C VAL A 420 -5.00 16.05 -28.33
N ILE A 421 -5.44 15.54 -27.18
CA ILE A 421 -6.57 16.09 -26.40
C ILE A 421 -6.20 16.45 -24.96
N CYS A 422 -4.91 16.37 -24.59
CA CYS A 422 -4.42 16.73 -23.25
C CYS A 422 -4.72 18.19 -22.88
N ALA A 423 -4.87 19.09 -23.86
CA ALA A 423 -5.32 20.46 -23.66
C ALA A 423 -6.66 20.54 -22.90
N ILE A 424 -7.60 19.61 -23.17
CA ILE A 424 -8.88 19.54 -22.46
C ILE A 424 -8.66 19.20 -20.98
N ALA A 425 -7.73 18.28 -20.68
CA ALA A 425 -7.38 17.95 -19.30
C ALA A 425 -6.81 19.16 -18.55
N TYR A 426 -5.96 19.97 -19.19
CA TYR A 426 -5.44 21.20 -18.58
C TYR A 426 -6.53 22.25 -18.33
N VAL A 427 -7.49 22.40 -19.25
CA VAL A 427 -8.65 23.28 -19.05
C VAL A 427 -9.50 22.79 -17.87
N MET A 428 -9.77 21.48 -17.80
CA MET A 428 -10.51 20.88 -16.69
C MET A 428 -9.79 21.09 -15.35
N TYR A 429 -8.48 20.88 -15.31
CA TYR A 429 -7.64 21.13 -14.14
C TYR A 429 -7.68 22.60 -13.72
N PHE A 430 -7.60 23.52 -14.69
CA PHE A 430 -7.62 24.96 -14.41
C PHE A 430 -8.90 25.40 -13.68
N PHE A 431 -10.06 24.93 -14.13
CA PHE A 431 -11.35 25.25 -13.48
C PHE A 431 -11.65 24.39 -12.26
N TYR A 432 -11.09 23.18 -12.17
CA TYR A 432 -11.32 22.27 -11.05
C TYR A 432 -10.05 21.49 -10.68
N PRO A 433 -9.07 22.10 -9.97
CA PRO A 433 -7.79 21.44 -9.69
C PRO A 433 -7.92 20.20 -8.80
N ALA A 434 -9.00 20.10 -8.02
CA ALA A 434 -9.31 18.93 -7.20
C ALA A 434 -9.59 17.66 -8.03
N ILE A 435 -9.73 17.78 -9.36
CA ILE A 435 -9.90 16.64 -10.26
C ILE A 435 -8.71 15.68 -10.26
N GLU A 436 -7.51 16.16 -9.89
CA GLU A 436 -6.32 15.31 -9.78
C GLU A 436 -6.37 14.38 -8.56
N ILE A 437 -7.19 14.73 -7.56
CA ILE A 437 -7.29 14.02 -6.29
C ILE A 437 -8.38 12.95 -6.42
N ASP A 438 -8.05 11.71 -6.07
CA ASP A 438 -9.04 10.64 -6.02
C ASP A 438 -10.20 11.07 -5.07
N PRO A 439 -11.46 10.99 -5.52
CA PRO A 439 -12.63 11.33 -4.70
C PRO A 439 -12.73 10.58 -3.37
N ILE A 440 -12.05 9.44 -3.24
CA ILE A 440 -11.98 8.63 -2.02
C ILE A 440 -11.08 9.27 -0.96
N VAL A 441 -10.09 10.09 -1.36
CA VAL A 441 -9.21 10.78 -0.41
C VAL A 441 -10.01 11.87 0.32
N PRO A 442 -10.07 11.84 1.66
CA PRO A 442 -10.73 12.90 2.42
C PRO A 442 -9.87 14.18 2.34
N VAL A 443 -10.45 15.23 1.78
CA VAL A 443 -9.90 16.59 1.78
C VAL A 443 -10.95 17.54 2.31
N HIS A 444 -10.52 18.68 2.81
CA HIS A 444 -11.41 19.69 3.34
C HIS A 444 -12.42 20.17 2.26
N PRO A 445 -13.70 20.45 2.60
CA PRO A 445 -14.72 20.86 1.62
C PRO A 445 -14.33 22.08 0.75
N SER A 446 -13.50 22.99 1.29
CA SER A 446 -12.98 24.14 0.54
C SER A 446 -12.21 23.78 -0.72
N VAL A 447 -11.54 22.62 -0.74
CA VAL A 447 -10.74 22.13 -1.86
C VAL A 447 -11.60 21.76 -3.06
N ARG A 448 -12.77 21.16 -2.81
CA ARG A 448 -13.72 20.68 -3.84
C ARG A 448 -14.79 21.72 -4.20
N SER A 449 -14.73 22.91 -3.63
CA SER A 449 -15.72 23.97 -3.84
C SER A 449 -15.47 24.74 -5.14
N PHE A 450 -16.37 24.60 -6.11
CA PHE A 450 -16.30 25.35 -7.38
C PHE A 450 -16.42 26.88 -7.19
N PRO A 451 -17.36 27.41 -6.36
CA PRO A 451 -17.43 28.85 -6.11
C PRO A 451 -16.16 29.42 -5.46
N LYS A 452 -15.52 28.66 -4.57
CA LYS A 452 -14.22 29.04 -3.98
C LYS A 452 -13.16 29.20 -5.06
N ARG A 453 -13.10 28.25 -5.99
CA ARG A 453 -12.14 28.28 -7.11
C ARG A 453 -12.40 29.46 -8.05
N LEU A 454 -13.67 29.78 -8.34
CA LEU A 454 -14.01 30.94 -9.15
C LEU A 454 -13.54 32.25 -8.49
N MET A 455 -13.78 32.39 -7.18
CA MET A 455 -13.28 33.53 -6.41
C MET A 455 -11.76 33.63 -6.45
N ASP A 456 -11.05 32.49 -6.31
CA ASP A 456 -9.59 32.44 -6.41
C ASP A 456 -9.08 32.89 -7.80
N ILE A 457 -9.75 32.49 -8.88
CA ILE A 457 -9.41 32.91 -10.25
C ILE A 457 -9.62 34.42 -10.41
N VAL A 458 -10.78 34.95 -10.02
CA VAL A 458 -11.08 36.39 -10.15
C VAL A 458 -10.10 37.22 -9.32
N GLY A 459 -9.87 36.88 -8.05
CA GLY A 459 -8.94 37.62 -7.20
C GLY A 459 -7.48 37.50 -7.65
N SER A 460 -7.07 36.35 -8.20
CA SER A 460 -5.72 36.21 -8.78
C SER A 460 -5.51 37.02 -10.05
N LEU A 461 -6.52 37.18 -10.90
CA LEU A 461 -6.44 38.05 -12.07
C LEU A 461 -6.31 39.54 -11.69
N ILE A 462 -7.09 39.98 -10.69
CA ILE A 462 -6.96 41.34 -10.13
C ILE A 462 -5.57 41.55 -9.54
N GLY A 463 -5.14 40.61 -8.69
CA GLY A 463 -3.82 40.65 -8.06
C GLY A 463 -2.68 40.65 -9.07
N LEU A 464 -2.73 39.81 -10.10
CA LEU A 464 -1.73 39.77 -11.18
C LEU A 464 -1.70 41.05 -12.01
N SER A 465 -2.85 41.70 -12.23
CA SER A 465 -2.91 42.99 -12.92
C SER A 465 -2.17 44.08 -12.13
N ILE A 466 -2.36 44.10 -10.81
CA ILE A 466 -1.61 45.02 -9.92
C ILE A 466 -0.12 44.64 -9.90
N THR A 467 0.20 43.34 -9.80
CA THR A 467 1.59 42.85 -9.87
C THR A 467 2.27 43.30 -11.15
N ALA A 468 1.59 43.22 -12.30
CA ALA A 468 2.15 43.64 -13.59
C ALA A 468 2.48 45.14 -13.61
N LEU A 469 1.60 45.98 -13.07
CA LEU A 469 1.83 47.43 -12.95
C LEU A 469 3.02 47.75 -12.02
N LEU A 470 3.11 47.06 -10.88
CA LEU A 470 4.18 47.28 -9.89
C LEU A 470 5.50 46.57 -10.25
N PHE A 471 5.49 45.66 -11.23
CA PHE A 471 6.64 44.80 -11.52
C PHE A 471 7.88 45.60 -11.92
N VAL A 472 7.72 46.56 -12.84
CA VAL A 472 8.83 47.36 -13.39
C VAL A 472 9.55 48.18 -12.32
N PRO A 473 8.88 49.04 -11.52
CA PRO A 473 9.56 49.83 -10.50
C PRO A 473 10.20 48.95 -9.42
N ILE A 474 9.54 47.87 -9.00
CA ILE A 474 10.10 46.92 -8.00
C ILE A 474 11.33 46.20 -8.57
N ALA A 475 11.28 45.75 -9.83
CA ALA A 475 12.38 45.09 -10.50
C ALA A 475 13.62 45.98 -10.59
N ILE A 476 13.44 47.26 -10.94
CA ILE A 476 14.52 48.25 -10.99
C ILE A 476 15.12 48.43 -9.58
N ALA A 477 14.28 48.65 -8.57
CA ALA A 477 14.75 48.84 -7.18
C ALA A 477 15.57 47.63 -6.67
N ILE A 478 15.10 46.40 -6.91
CA ILE A 478 15.83 45.17 -6.51
C ILE A 478 17.17 45.06 -7.24
N LYS A 479 17.20 45.37 -8.55
CA LYS A 479 18.42 45.26 -9.38
C LYS A 479 19.46 46.31 -9.06
N LEU A 480 19.05 47.51 -8.67
CA LEU A 480 19.96 48.58 -8.26
C LEU A 480 20.61 48.28 -6.90
N GLU A 481 19.90 47.63 -5.98
CA GLU A 481 20.43 47.34 -4.65
C GLU A 481 21.24 46.03 -4.59
N SER A 482 20.85 44.98 -5.35
CA SER A 482 21.50 43.68 -5.26
C SER A 482 21.57 42.92 -6.59
N GLN A 483 22.71 42.26 -6.83
CA GLN A 483 22.87 41.39 -8.01
C GLN A 483 22.08 40.09 -7.83
N GLY A 484 21.22 39.75 -8.81
CA GLY A 484 20.47 38.49 -8.80
C GLY A 484 19.20 38.51 -9.65
N SER A 485 18.38 37.47 -9.52
CA SER A 485 17.04 37.39 -10.15
C SER A 485 16.03 38.26 -9.41
N ILE A 486 15.08 38.86 -10.14
CA ILE A 486 14.00 39.67 -9.55
C ILE A 486 13.05 38.80 -8.73
N LEU A 487 12.70 37.63 -9.27
CA LEU A 487 11.85 36.65 -8.62
C LEU A 487 12.67 35.59 -7.89
N PHE A 488 12.14 35.13 -6.77
CA PHE A 488 12.63 34.03 -5.96
C PHE A 488 11.56 32.93 -5.87
N LYS A 489 11.99 31.67 -5.98
CA LYS A 489 11.12 30.49 -5.89
C LYS A 489 11.57 29.61 -4.74
N GLN A 490 10.65 29.24 -3.85
CA GLN A 490 10.92 28.33 -2.74
C GLN A 490 10.00 27.13 -2.77
N LYS A 491 10.54 25.92 -2.53
CA LYS A 491 9.70 24.72 -2.38
C LYS A 491 8.95 24.77 -1.04
N ARG A 492 7.65 24.51 -1.09
CA ARG A 492 6.72 24.46 0.05
C ARG A 492 5.84 23.21 -0.03
N ALA A 493 5.34 22.78 1.11
CA ALA A 493 4.34 21.73 1.18
C ALA A 493 2.97 22.32 0.85
N GLY A 494 2.31 21.79 -0.17
CA GLY A 494 0.98 22.17 -0.61
C GLY A 494 -0.10 21.29 0.01
N LEU A 495 -1.26 21.26 -0.66
CA LEU A 495 -2.33 20.33 -0.33
C LEU A 495 -1.81 18.89 -0.30
N MET A 496 -2.12 18.15 0.76
CA MET A 496 -1.67 16.78 1.00
C MET A 496 -0.13 16.65 0.97
N SER A 497 0.59 17.70 1.37
CA SER A 497 2.05 17.79 1.32
C SER A 497 2.65 17.74 -0.10
N LYS A 498 1.83 17.91 -1.16
CA LYS A 498 2.32 17.95 -2.55
C LYS A 498 3.31 19.12 -2.71
N PRO A 499 4.56 18.89 -3.15
CA PRO A 499 5.53 19.95 -3.32
C PRO A 499 5.11 20.94 -4.41
N PHE A 500 5.10 22.23 -4.09
CA PHE A 500 4.94 23.30 -5.08
C PHE A 500 5.96 24.42 -4.85
N GLY A 501 6.16 25.26 -5.86
CA GLY A 501 7.08 26.40 -5.78
C GLY A 501 6.35 27.70 -5.54
N ILE A 502 6.51 28.29 -4.36
CA ILE A 502 5.95 29.60 -4.03
C ILE A 502 6.81 30.71 -4.66
N TRP A 503 6.17 31.65 -5.35
CA TRP A 503 6.83 32.77 -6.02
C TRP A 503 6.82 34.02 -5.15
N LYS A 504 7.95 34.71 -5.05
CA LYS A 504 8.08 36.00 -4.35
C LYS A 504 9.00 36.94 -5.10
N PHE A 505 8.91 38.24 -4.84
CA PHE A 505 10.00 39.14 -5.17
C PHE A 505 11.18 38.90 -4.23
N ARG A 506 12.40 39.03 -4.77
CA ARG A 506 13.62 38.87 -3.99
C ARG A 506 13.74 40.02 -2.98
N SER A 507 13.66 39.69 -1.69
CA SER A 507 13.88 40.64 -0.59
C SER A 507 15.22 40.46 0.14
N MET A 508 15.98 39.42 -0.20
CA MET A 508 17.24 39.06 0.48
C MET A 508 18.44 39.04 -0.46
N VAL A 509 19.63 39.26 0.10
CA VAL A 509 20.91 39.19 -0.65
C VAL A 509 21.16 37.80 -1.23
N LYS A 510 21.95 37.71 -2.31
CA LYS A 510 22.22 36.45 -3.03
C LYS A 510 22.80 35.33 -2.14
N ASN A 511 23.58 35.68 -1.13
CA ASN A 511 24.23 34.75 -0.21
C ASN A 511 23.41 34.46 1.06
N ALA A 512 22.13 34.83 1.10
CA ALA A 512 21.27 34.67 2.28
C ALA A 512 21.16 33.23 2.80
N ALA A 513 21.29 32.22 1.92
CA ALA A 513 21.30 30.81 2.33
C ALA A 513 22.52 30.46 3.18
N ILE A 514 23.70 30.99 2.83
CA ILE A 514 24.96 30.79 3.57
C ILE A 514 24.94 31.58 4.88
N LEU A 515 24.43 32.82 4.83
CA LEU A 515 24.28 33.66 6.01
C LEU A 515 23.25 33.13 6.99
N LYS A 516 22.26 32.31 6.55
CA LYS A 516 21.26 31.69 7.44
C LYS A 516 21.90 30.88 8.56
N GLN A 517 23.01 30.20 8.28
CA GLN A 517 23.73 29.39 9.27
C GLN A 517 24.44 30.22 10.35
N LYS A 518 24.61 31.54 10.09
CA LYS A 518 25.30 32.48 10.98
C LYS A 518 24.34 33.46 11.67
N VAL A 519 23.03 33.34 11.43
CA VAL A 519 22.00 34.23 11.99
C VAL A 519 21.24 33.49 13.07
N THR A 520 21.27 34.05 14.28
CA THR A 520 20.54 33.58 15.45
C THR A 520 19.04 33.58 15.23
N ASN A 521 18.37 32.52 15.68
CA ASN A 521 16.90 32.46 15.73
C ASN A 521 16.45 33.06 17.06
N GLU A 522 15.85 34.25 17.06
CA GLU A 522 15.49 34.99 18.30
C GLU A 522 14.46 34.24 19.16
N ILE A 523 13.71 33.31 18.56
CA ILE A 523 12.74 32.47 19.28
C ILE A 523 13.42 31.29 19.99
N ALA A 524 14.59 30.84 19.50
CA ALA A 524 15.37 29.80 20.16
C ALA A 524 16.22 30.35 21.32
N ASP A 525 16.62 31.64 21.25
CA ASP A 525 17.58 32.25 22.17
C ASP A 525 16.93 33.03 23.33
N SER A 526 15.61 33.25 23.34
CA SER A 526 14.90 33.94 24.43
C SER A 526 14.61 33.06 25.66
N MET A 527 15.34 31.95 25.84
CA MET A 527 15.11 30.98 26.91
C MET A 527 15.96 31.26 28.15
N ASP A 528 15.46 32.17 29.01
CA ASP A 528 15.80 32.15 30.44
C ASP A 528 15.07 30.96 31.09
N GLY A 529 15.78 29.84 31.24
CA GLY A 529 15.61 28.87 32.35
C GLY A 529 14.33 28.02 32.49
N GLN A 530 13.24 28.24 31.75
CA GLN A 530 12.03 27.38 31.85
C GLN A 530 11.43 27.08 30.46
N SER A 531 11.73 25.90 29.93
CA SER A 531 11.06 25.35 28.75
C SER A 531 10.23 24.14 29.16
N THR A 532 8.91 24.27 29.12
CA THR A 532 8.00 23.13 28.97
C THR A 532 7.93 22.78 27.47
N ASN A 533 8.49 21.63 27.11
CA ASN A 533 8.25 20.82 25.90
C ASN A 533 8.41 21.46 24.49
N GLY A 534 9.38 20.96 23.71
CA GLY A 534 9.19 20.63 22.29
C GLY A 534 9.37 21.69 21.19
N ASP A 535 9.53 22.98 21.49
CA ASP A 535 9.45 24.05 20.45
C ASP A 535 10.78 24.39 19.74
N ASN A 536 11.86 23.64 20.02
CA ASN A 536 13.20 23.88 19.46
C ASN A 536 13.27 23.63 17.94
N GLY A 537 13.07 24.68 17.14
CA GLY A 537 13.43 24.72 15.71
C GLY A 537 12.28 24.66 14.71
N LYS A 538 11.02 24.58 15.17
CA LYS A 538 9.82 24.50 14.30
C LYS A 538 9.42 25.85 13.69
N PHE A 539 9.98 26.97 14.17
CA PHE A 539 9.64 28.32 13.71
C PHE A 539 10.88 29.24 13.74
N PHE A 540 11.11 30.02 12.66
CA PHE A 540 12.26 30.93 12.54
C PHE A 540 11.80 32.39 12.47
N LYS A 541 12.29 33.22 13.40
CA LYS A 541 12.05 34.67 13.41
C LYS A 541 13.30 35.41 13.90
N ASN A 542 13.64 36.49 13.21
CA ASN A 542 14.70 37.41 13.62
C ASN A 542 14.26 38.81 13.16
N ASN A 543 14.09 39.74 14.12
CA ASN A 543 13.57 41.07 13.86
C ASN A 543 14.57 41.97 13.12
N ASN A 544 15.87 41.69 13.24
CA ASN A 544 16.95 42.43 12.59
C ASN A 544 17.81 41.53 11.69
N ASP A 545 17.14 40.80 10.79
CA ASP A 545 17.82 39.85 9.90
C ASP A 545 18.76 40.58 8.91
N PRO A 546 20.10 40.40 9.03
CA PRO A 546 21.09 41.12 8.22
C PRO A 546 21.08 40.69 6.74
N ARG A 547 20.31 39.63 6.40
CA ARG A 547 20.17 39.14 5.03
C ARG A 547 19.16 39.93 4.21
N ILE A 548 18.32 40.74 4.84
CA ILE A 548 17.26 41.52 4.19
C ILE A 548 17.84 42.85 3.68
N THR A 549 17.58 43.15 2.40
CA THR A 549 17.97 44.41 1.74
C THR A 549 17.06 45.58 2.17
N LYS A 550 17.43 46.85 1.95
CA LYS A 550 16.59 48.00 2.29
C LYS A 550 15.29 48.00 1.48
N VAL A 551 15.37 47.74 0.17
CA VAL A 551 14.20 47.51 -0.70
C VAL A 551 13.44 46.29 -0.21
N GLY A 552 14.13 45.23 0.20
CA GLY A 552 13.52 44.04 0.80
C GLY A 552 12.71 44.33 2.07
N LYS A 553 13.19 45.20 2.96
CA LYS A 553 12.47 45.65 4.17
C LYS A 553 11.19 46.38 3.77
N PHE A 554 11.26 47.28 2.78
CA PHE A 554 10.07 47.96 2.26
C PHE A 554 9.05 46.97 1.66
N LEU A 555 9.50 46.03 0.83
CA LEU A 555 8.64 45.03 0.20
C LEU A 555 7.95 44.11 1.22
N ARG A 556 8.64 43.71 2.29
CA ARG A 556 8.04 42.91 3.38
C ARG A 556 7.07 43.71 4.22
N LYS A 557 7.42 44.94 4.59
CA LYS A 557 6.55 45.85 5.35
C LYS A 557 5.22 46.12 4.64
N THR A 558 5.27 46.25 3.31
CA THR A 558 4.09 46.48 2.46
C THR A 558 3.45 45.17 1.95
N SER A 559 4.03 44.01 2.26
CA SER A 559 3.67 42.70 1.70
C SER A 559 3.72 42.60 0.17
N PHE A 560 4.33 43.58 -0.52
CA PHE A 560 4.51 43.54 -1.97
C PHE A 560 5.41 42.39 -2.40
N ASP A 561 6.29 41.86 -1.55
CA ASP A 561 7.11 40.70 -1.90
C ASP A 561 6.29 39.44 -2.22
N GLU A 562 5.04 39.36 -1.76
CA GLU A 562 4.15 38.21 -1.91
C GLU A 562 3.24 38.26 -3.14
N PHE A 563 3.18 39.39 -3.85
CA PHE A 563 2.32 39.58 -5.03
C PHE A 563 2.53 38.55 -6.16
N PRO A 564 3.76 38.07 -6.45
CA PRO A 564 3.94 37.00 -7.44
C PRO A 564 3.21 35.69 -7.10
N GLN A 565 2.79 35.47 -5.84
CA GLN A 565 2.01 34.30 -5.44
C GLN A 565 0.61 34.27 -6.06
N PHE A 566 0.07 35.39 -6.56
CA PHE A 566 -1.19 35.36 -7.32
C PHE A 566 -1.10 34.44 -8.54
N TRP A 567 0.11 34.21 -9.10
CA TRP A 567 0.33 33.19 -10.11
C TRP A 567 0.07 31.78 -9.58
N ASN A 568 0.53 31.45 -8.37
CA ASN A 568 0.28 30.16 -7.72
C ASN A 568 -1.22 29.93 -7.44
N ILE A 569 -1.96 31.00 -7.16
CA ILE A 569 -3.41 30.94 -6.97
C ILE A 569 -4.09 30.68 -8.32
N LEU A 570 -3.66 31.37 -9.39
CA LEU A 570 -4.20 31.15 -10.73
C LEU A 570 -3.94 29.72 -11.24
N THR A 571 -2.74 29.16 -11.02
CA THR A 571 -2.41 27.77 -11.40
C THR A 571 -3.11 26.73 -10.54
N GLY A 572 -3.60 27.10 -9.36
CA GLY A 572 -4.37 26.22 -8.47
C GLY A 572 -3.55 25.51 -7.39
N ASP A 573 -2.26 25.84 -7.25
CA ASP A 573 -1.39 25.37 -6.16
C ASP A 573 -1.78 25.96 -4.80
N MET A 574 -2.23 27.23 -4.83
CA MET A 574 -2.68 28.00 -3.67
C MET A 574 -4.11 28.51 -3.84
N SER A 575 -4.63 29.11 -2.78
CA SER A 575 -5.92 29.79 -2.72
C SER A 575 -5.75 31.22 -2.20
N LEU A 576 -6.72 32.12 -2.39
CA LEU A 576 -6.66 33.46 -1.79
C LEU A 576 -6.63 33.40 -0.26
N ILE A 577 -7.52 32.56 0.28
CA ILE A 577 -7.65 32.29 1.71
C ILE A 577 -7.46 30.79 1.94
N GLY A 578 -6.60 30.45 2.90
CA GLY A 578 -6.22 29.08 3.22
C GLY A 578 -5.28 29.02 4.41
N THR A 579 -4.72 27.83 4.65
CA THR A 579 -3.73 27.63 5.72
C THR A 579 -2.35 28.16 5.31
N ARG A 580 -1.48 28.48 6.26
CA ARG A 580 -0.10 28.89 5.90
C ARG A 580 0.63 27.74 5.18
N PRO A 581 1.33 27.98 4.06
CA PRO A 581 2.18 26.98 3.40
C PRO A 581 3.44 26.68 4.23
N PRO A 582 3.58 25.49 4.83
CA PRO A 582 4.74 25.17 5.65
C PRO A 582 5.94 24.77 4.79
N THR A 583 7.13 24.88 5.38
CA THR A 583 8.36 24.37 4.78
C THR A 583 8.47 22.85 4.99
N PHE A 584 9.18 22.14 4.12
CA PHE A 584 9.40 20.70 4.33
C PHE A 584 10.21 20.39 5.60
N GLY A 585 11.03 21.33 6.07
CA GLY A 585 11.71 21.20 7.36
C GLY A 585 10.73 21.32 8.54
N GLU A 586 9.72 22.19 8.43
CA GLU A 586 8.65 22.30 9.45
C GLU A 586 7.80 21.03 9.44
N VAL A 587 7.36 20.56 8.27
CA VAL A 587 6.55 19.32 8.14
C VAL A 587 7.31 18.09 8.64
N GLY A 588 8.63 18.03 8.46
CA GLY A 588 9.47 16.94 8.96
C GLY A 588 9.59 16.88 10.49
N LEU A 589 9.21 17.96 11.19
CA LEU A 589 9.19 18.05 12.65
C LEU A 589 7.78 17.91 13.23
N TYR A 590 6.77 17.61 12.39
CA TYR A 590 5.40 17.44 12.86
C TYR A 590 5.29 16.16 13.68
N GLU A 591 4.90 16.31 14.95
CA GLU A 591 4.68 15.20 15.86
C GLU A 591 3.30 14.60 15.58
N LEU A 592 3.21 13.28 15.69
CA LEU A 592 1.95 12.55 15.49
C LEU A 592 0.98 12.74 16.67
N GLU A 593 1.46 13.31 17.78
CA GLU A 593 0.85 13.30 19.12
C GLU A 593 0.57 14.68 19.75
N ASN A 594 0.80 15.80 19.05
CA ASN A 594 0.41 17.11 19.61
C ASN A 594 -1.12 17.25 19.60
N GLU A 595 -1.69 17.07 20.78
CA GLU A 595 -3.13 17.07 21.07
C GLU A 595 -3.63 18.51 21.21
N TYR A 596 -4.14 19.09 20.12
CA TYR A 596 -4.78 20.40 20.13
C TYR A 596 -6.23 20.28 20.63
N THR A 597 -6.43 20.21 21.96
CA THR A 597 -7.68 20.43 22.76
C THR A 597 -9.03 19.86 22.28
N ASP A 598 -9.10 19.14 21.15
CA ASP A 598 -10.26 18.52 20.53
C ASP A 598 -9.73 17.26 19.78
N GLU A 599 -10.29 16.07 20.08
CA GLU A 599 -9.85 14.71 19.70
C GLU A 599 -9.68 14.39 18.19
N LYS A 600 -9.60 15.38 17.29
CA LYS A 600 -9.65 15.17 15.81
C LYS A 600 -8.61 15.92 14.96
N MET A 601 -7.71 16.72 15.53
CA MET A 601 -6.88 17.64 14.73
C MET A 601 -5.39 17.59 15.09
N THR A 602 -4.60 16.92 14.25
CA THR A 602 -3.12 16.89 14.34
C THR A 602 -2.48 17.99 13.48
N GLU A 603 -1.19 18.24 13.66
CA GLU A 603 -0.41 19.18 12.84
C GLU A 603 -0.44 18.83 11.34
N TRP A 604 -0.64 17.55 11.02
CA TRP A 604 -0.86 17.06 9.66
C TRP A 604 -2.23 17.41 9.09
N SER A 605 -3.26 17.51 9.94
CA SER A 605 -4.62 17.80 9.52
C SER A 605 -4.72 19.14 8.78
N ARG A 606 -3.86 20.14 9.04
CA ARG A 606 -3.88 21.42 8.30
C ARG A 606 -3.57 21.29 6.80
N LEU A 607 -2.94 20.19 6.39
CA LEU A 607 -2.49 19.97 5.00
C LEU A 607 -3.62 19.45 4.10
N ASP A 608 -4.82 19.18 4.64
CA ASP A 608 -6.02 18.83 3.85
C ASP A 608 -6.77 20.03 3.26
N VAL A 609 -6.27 21.23 3.53
CA VAL A 609 -6.70 22.51 2.96
C VAL A 609 -5.61 23.02 2.01
N LYS A 610 -6.00 23.72 0.94
CA LYS A 610 -5.03 24.40 0.08
C LYS A 610 -4.37 25.55 0.85
N PRO A 611 -3.04 25.74 0.74
CA PRO A 611 -2.40 26.90 1.32
C PRO A 611 -2.97 28.21 0.78
N GLY A 612 -3.09 29.20 1.65
CA GLY A 612 -3.60 30.53 1.36
C GLY A 612 -2.49 31.56 1.14
N LEU A 613 -2.77 32.57 0.31
CA LEU A 613 -2.01 33.83 0.33
C LEU A 613 -2.26 34.57 1.65
N SER A 614 -3.50 34.56 2.13
CA SER A 614 -3.90 35.04 3.45
C SER A 614 -4.71 33.97 4.20
N GLY A 615 -5.01 34.23 5.47
CA GLY A 615 -5.70 33.32 6.37
C GLY A 615 -5.93 33.97 7.73
N VAL A 616 -6.50 33.20 8.67
CA VAL A 616 -6.76 33.68 10.04
C VAL A 616 -5.47 34.17 10.70
N TRP A 617 -4.37 33.45 10.49
CA TRP A 617 -3.04 33.85 10.99
C TRP A 617 -2.62 35.26 10.50
N GLN A 618 -2.89 35.59 9.23
CA GLN A 618 -2.50 36.87 8.65
C GLN A 618 -3.29 38.04 9.25
N VAL A 619 -4.58 37.85 9.52
CA VAL A 619 -5.47 38.89 10.07
C VAL A 619 -5.38 39.04 11.59
N SER A 620 -4.78 38.07 12.28
CA SER A 620 -4.60 38.05 13.74
C SER A 620 -3.25 38.62 14.21
N GLY A 621 -2.50 39.29 13.33
CA GLY A 621 -1.21 39.92 13.66
C GLY A 621 -0.02 38.98 13.48
N ARG A 622 0.51 38.91 12.24
CA ARG A 622 1.69 38.09 11.87
C ARG A 622 2.91 38.32 12.77
N SER A 623 3.07 39.53 13.30
CA SER A 623 4.20 39.97 14.14
C SER A 623 4.02 39.62 15.63
N THR A 624 2.80 39.42 16.12
CA THR A 624 2.51 39.15 17.53
C THR A 624 2.53 37.67 17.89
N VAL A 625 2.39 36.79 16.90
CA VAL A 625 2.45 35.33 17.09
C VAL A 625 3.85 34.89 17.49
N ARG A 626 3.94 34.15 18.61
CA ARG A 626 5.22 33.76 19.24
C ARG A 626 5.48 32.25 19.28
N SER A 627 4.45 31.41 19.18
CA SER A 627 4.60 29.94 19.19
C SER A 627 4.05 29.30 17.90
N PHE A 628 4.50 28.08 17.61
CA PHE A 628 3.93 27.29 16.51
C PHE A 628 2.49 26.83 16.81
N GLU A 629 2.19 26.60 18.09
CA GLU A 629 0.86 26.24 18.58
C GLU A 629 -0.21 27.27 18.19
N GLU A 630 0.08 28.57 18.38
CA GLU A 630 -0.81 29.66 17.97
C GLU A 630 -1.08 29.63 16.45
N VAL A 631 -0.07 29.33 15.63
CA VAL A 631 -0.24 29.19 14.17
C VAL A 631 -1.21 28.06 13.85
N MET A 632 -1.10 26.94 14.56
CA MET A 632 -2.00 25.81 14.36
C MET A 632 -3.43 26.15 14.77
N ILE A 633 -3.63 26.81 15.91
CA ILE A 633 -4.96 27.25 16.36
C ILE A 633 -5.64 28.10 15.28
N PHE A 634 -4.91 29.01 14.62
CA PHE A 634 -5.47 29.80 13.52
C PHE A 634 -5.84 28.97 12.29
N ASP A 635 -4.99 28.03 11.88
CA ASP A 635 -5.26 27.15 10.74
C ASP A 635 -6.46 26.22 11.02
N LEU A 636 -6.59 25.71 12.25
CA LEU A 636 -7.74 24.91 12.70
C LEU A 636 -9.02 25.74 12.81
N THR A 637 -8.92 26.98 13.30
CA THR A 637 -10.04 27.94 13.34
C THR A 637 -10.58 28.21 11.94
N TYR A 638 -9.69 28.39 10.96
CA TYR A 638 -10.09 28.54 9.57
C TYR A 638 -10.85 27.31 9.06
N LYS A 639 -10.30 26.11 9.29
CA LYS A 639 -10.94 24.84 8.90
C LYS A 639 -12.34 24.70 9.46
N ARG A 640 -12.48 24.92 10.78
CA ARG A 640 -13.75 24.74 11.49
C ARG A 640 -14.83 25.71 11.02
N ASN A 641 -14.46 26.95 10.73
CA ASN A 641 -15.40 28.03 10.40
C ASN A 641 -15.53 28.30 8.90
N TRP A 642 -14.90 27.48 8.05
CA TRP A 642 -14.83 27.77 6.63
C TRP A 642 -16.21 27.88 5.98
N SER A 643 -16.43 29.01 5.32
CA SER A 643 -17.53 29.26 4.41
C SER A 643 -17.10 30.33 3.40
N LEU A 644 -17.78 30.43 2.27
CA LEU A 644 -17.48 31.47 1.27
C LEU A 644 -17.63 32.89 1.85
N ARG A 645 -18.58 33.10 2.75
CA ARG A 645 -18.75 34.37 3.47
C ARG A 645 -17.58 34.67 4.39
N TYR A 646 -17.09 33.64 5.09
CA TYR A 646 -15.93 33.77 5.96
C TYR A 646 -14.66 34.11 5.18
N ASP A 647 -14.48 33.51 3.99
CA ASP A 647 -13.37 33.87 3.10
C ASP A 647 -13.44 35.33 2.65
N LEU A 648 -14.61 35.82 2.23
CA LEU A 648 -14.80 37.22 1.84
C LEU A 648 -14.50 38.18 3.00
N TRP A 649 -14.95 37.82 4.21
CA TRP A 649 -14.66 38.59 5.42
C TRP A 649 -13.15 38.60 5.74
N LEU A 650 -12.46 37.46 5.61
CA LEU A 650 -11.01 37.38 5.80
C LEU A 650 -10.24 38.18 4.75
N ILE A 651 -10.68 38.18 3.48
CA ILE A 651 -10.10 39.02 2.42
C ILE A 651 -10.21 40.50 2.80
N TRP A 652 -11.41 40.96 3.18
CA TRP A 652 -11.62 42.35 3.58
C TRP A 652 -10.79 42.74 4.80
N ARG A 653 -10.77 41.88 5.83
CA ARG A 653 -9.96 42.11 7.03
C ARG A 653 -8.46 42.13 6.72
N THR A 654 -7.99 41.31 5.79
CA THR A 654 -6.58 41.35 5.33
C THR A 654 -6.25 42.71 4.73
N ILE A 655 -7.13 43.24 3.88
CA ILE A 655 -6.94 44.58 3.29
C ILE A 655 -6.95 45.66 4.37
N ALA A 656 -7.87 45.60 5.34
CA ALA A 656 -7.94 46.55 6.43
C ALA A 656 -6.66 46.57 7.29
N VAL A 657 -6.14 45.39 7.66
CA VAL A 657 -4.92 45.25 8.47
C VAL A 657 -3.69 45.85 7.75
N LEU A 658 -3.64 45.79 6.41
CA LEU A 658 -2.54 46.43 5.65
C LEU A 658 -2.53 47.96 5.75
N PHE A 659 -3.66 48.59 6.09
CA PHE A 659 -3.75 50.05 6.29
C PHE A 659 -3.56 50.49 7.76
N GLU A 660 -3.54 49.55 8.71
CA GLU A 660 -3.31 49.84 10.13
C GLU A 660 -1.82 50.07 10.43
N ARG A 661 -1.47 51.29 10.89
CA ARG A 661 -0.07 51.72 11.10
C ARG A 661 0.74 50.89 12.11
N ASN A 662 0.10 50.13 13.00
CA ASN A 662 0.75 49.41 14.11
C ASN A 662 1.04 47.92 13.84
N ASN A 663 0.58 47.37 12.71
CA ASN A 663 0.69 45.94 12.39
C ASN A 663 1.63 45.64 11.22
N GLY A 664 2.59 46.52 10.95
CA GLY A 664 3.59 46.33 9.91
C GLY A 664 4.25 44.95 10.02
N ALA A 665 4.12 44.14 8.98
CA ALA A 665 4.86 42.89 8.85
C ALA A 665 6.35 43.18 9.02
N VAL A 666 7.01 42.40 9.89
CA VAL A 666 8.43 42.52 10.25
C VAL A 666 9.33 42.64 9.01
#